data_AF-A0AAV9UFX3-F1
#
_entry.id   AF-A0AAV9UFX3-F1
#
_cell.length_a   1.000
_cell.length_b   1.000
_cell.length_c   1.000
_cell.angle_alpha   90.00
_cell.angle_beta   90.00
_cell.angle_gamma   90.00
#
_symmetry.space_group_name_H-M   'P 1'
#
loop_
_entity.id
_entity.type
_entity.pdbx_description
1 polymer ?
#
loop_
_entity_poly.entity_id
_entity_poly.type
_entity_poly.pdbx_seq_one_letter_code
_entity_poly.pdbx_strand_id
1 'polypeptide(L)'
;MKKNLLVRAALGQKAALGSLYNAGNNTVVGQNVFEDSTDLPAETEENQSKEHQRITTDSLHEKLHALGATTGVGASLLTGQFGASGSSLSLQATKSSFRDQQASIVCTTKLNNERLDLNAESLASSLDTTVLESELEATHVVVGIQWGYRTVVTIRRDRELPSPQKNSDYARASSSGSRSNSDSKAGALDQILESIGQLHTTGRPAASKCDTNELSTLHEFKVFSDISTKSLRNTDYQSICDFIQKAPAAVGKMNGGKGVCLALELMPLKDFANKLNAQIGDVSVSEVATEQSLSSVIDIFEEYHIAKSQLKDYLVDIKAHTKCVPANYIVEISKLIVDLAYEARLRSDLSVIWGNGSNGYSKPANSDSVLSSYRSGKFRPALLASTIAEYSNKMPFIDEAVAGGAHFIDSGSPEDINKLASQYPKTQDIYVLFLTGAATSTPVWEANRTTFLQLLRSKTIVAVVDCDMGKNPRKLKAPYIEQHRSGKVFIQDLVADFEELTGKCLLRCNKIANIIKSSGGSAPIDSRVPVSLPCPGRRCPTHQKMTWLCPVCKAPVTFYCKDNSLYCNCGRYDISHAEFQCSHPAHGNEGFLTHQDKLKFRRDLESMTPFEEYNILILGEVGVGKSTFINAFLNYVLFDSLQEAMDATTLHYVIPTDFSDRAINGRSHRIKVGEENATEMEPRQGQSATQTSVTYIININGKLFRFIDTPGVGDTRGISQDRKNVENILKTLESTDKLNSILILLRPDQTRLSPGFEFVLSELLTHLHKDVGKNILWGFNRSKNTNFNIQAIAPVLQRFLRDKNLPQKELDRSNSFFFDAEGFRHLAAWQMTRIELVGKSGAIECWNKSAEEARRLINTTMSKEPSNVKKTSSSNRILGPSDSNAAKLEKQQFILVNYDHRGMSQKLDKWAKR
;
A
#
# COMPACT_ATOMS: atom_id res chain seq x y z
N MET A 1 -18.39 66.35 -4.56
CA MET A 1 -17.74 65.90 -3.32
C MET A 1 -17.98 64.40 -3.06
N LYS A 2 -17.55 63.49 -3.95
CA LYS A 2 -17.80 62.02 -3.81
C LYS A 2 -16.60 61.20 -3.28
N LYS A 3 -15.47 61.83 -2.89
CA LYS A 3 -14.19 61.11 -2.90
C LYS A 3 -13.81 60.28 -1.66
N ASN A 4 -14.50 60.35 -0.51
CA ASN A 4 -14.05 59.66 0.72
C ASN A 4 -15.11 58.89 1.53
N LEU A 5 -16.33 58.65 1.01
CA LEU A 5 -17.33 57.86 1.75
C LEU A 5 -17.06 56.36 1.63
N LEU A 6 -17.09 55.67 2.77
CA LEU A 6 -16.98 54.21 2.82
C LEU A 6 -18.37 53.59 2.67
N VAL A 7 -18.55 52.67 1.71
CA VAL A 7 -19.83 51.96 1.52
C VAL A 7 -19.73 50.53 2.06
N ARG A 8 -20.74 50.10 2.82
CA ARG A 8 -20.81 48.76 3.42
C ARG A 8 -22.21 48.16 3.26
N ALA A 9 -22.30 46.89 2.86
CA ALA A 9 -23.57 46.18 2.86
C ALA A 9 -24.06 45.98 4.31
N ALA A 10 -25.34 46.23 4.55
CA ALA A 10 -25.92 46.13 5.90
C ALA A 10 -26.24 44.69 6.30
N LEU A 11 -26.63 43.84 5.33
CA LEU A 11 -26.90 42.40 5.51
C LEU A 11 -27.82 42.04 6.71
N GLY A 12 -28.74 42.92 7.06
CA GLY A 12 -29.67 42.73 8.19
C GLY A 12 -29.44 43.65 9.38
N GLN A 13 -28.33 44.40 9.39
CA GLN A 13 -28.10 45.45 10.38
C GLN A 13 -29.10 46.59 10.18
N LYS A 14 -29.62 47.10 11.31
CA LYS A 14 -30.52 48.25 11.33
C LYS A 14 -29.71 49.49 11.71
N ALA A 15 -29.88 50.56 10.94
CA ALA A 15 -29.27 51.85 11.22
C ALA A 15 -30.25 52.97 10.85
N ALA A 16 -30.04 54.13 11.46
CA ALA A 16 -30.65 55.39 11.07
C ALA A 16 -29.53 56.36 10.63
N LEU A 17 -29.91 57.49 10.03
CA LEU A 17 -28.96 58.57 9.80
C LEU A 17 -28.41 59.06 11.15
N GLY A 18 -27.09 59.28 11.20
CA GLY A 18 -26.38 59.62 12.44
C GLY A 18 -26.00 58.42 13.32
N SER A 19 -26.43 57.20 12.99
CA SER A 19 -25.98 56.01 13.74
C SER A 19 -24.45 55.89 13.70
N LEU A 20 -23.86 55.57 14.84
CA LEU A 20 -22.43 55.30 14.94
C LEU A 20 -22.09 53.92 14.34
N TYR A 21 -20.91 53.78 13.75
CA TYR A 21 -20.46 52.56 13.09
C TYR A 21 -18.99 52.25 13.37
N ASN A 22 -18.71 50.99 13.68
CA ASN A 22 -17.35 50.48 13.85
C ASN A 22 -16.88 49.75 12.58
N ALA A 23 -15.98 50.40 11.83
CA ALA A 23 -15.43 49.82 10.60
C ALA A 23 -14.46 48.64 10.82
N GLY A 24 -13.95 48.43 12.04
CA GLY A 24 -13.06 47.32 12.38
C GLY A 24 -13.79 45.98 12.46
N ASN A 25 -14.94 45.94 13.13
CA ASN A 25 -15.79 44.74 13.23
C ASN A 25 -17.03 44.79 12.31
N ASN A 26 -17.21 45.85 11.52
CA ASN A 26 -18.32 46.08 10.60
C ASN A 26 -19.70 46.07 11.26
N THR A 27 -19.84 46.69 12.43
CA THR A 27 -21.09 46.75 13.19
C THR A 27 -21.63 48.17 13.36
N VAL A 28 -22.95 48.32 13.29
CA VAL A 28 -23.67 49.52 13.74
C VAL A 28 -23.67 49.53 15.27
N VAL A 29 -23.17 50.62 15.85
CA VAL A 29 -23.17 50.86 17.29
C VAL A 29 -24.53 51.44 17.67
N GLY A 30 -25.12 50.99 18.78
CA GLY A 30 -26.48 51.35 19.19
C GLY A 30 -26.71 52.82 19.58
N GLN A 31 -25.72 53.69 19.39
CA GLN A 31 -25.76 55.13 19.68
C GLN A 31 -25.94 55.95 18.39
N ASN A 32 -26.50 57.15 18.53
CA ASN A 32 -26.69 58.11 17.43
C ASN A 32 -26.04 59.44 17.83
N VAL A 33 -25.46 60.16 16.86
CA VAL A 33 -24.85 61.48 17.09
C VAL A 33 -25.87 62.63 17.20
N PHE A 34 -27.16 62.34 17.00
CA PHE A 34 -28.25 63.30 17.14
C PHE A 34 -29.18 62.91 18.28
N GLU A 35 -29.66 63.89 19.06
CA GLU A 35 -30.64 63.68 20.14
C GLU A 35 -31.97 63.15 19.60
N ASP A 36 -32.42 63.71 18.45
CA ASP A 36 -33.58 63.26 17.69
C ASP A 36 -33.16 62.97 16.24
N SER A 37 -33.39 61.74 15.81
CA SER A 37 -33.04 61.26 14.46
C SER A 37 -34.24 61.23 13.51
N THR A 38 -35.42 61.67 13.95
CA THR A 38 -36.67 61.56 13.18
C THR A 38 -36.90 62.70 12.19
N ASP A 39 -36.34 63.89 12.42
CA ASP A 39 -36.52 65.08 11.57
C ASP A 39 -35.18 65.77 11.25
N LEU A 40 -34.24 64.99 10.70
CA LEU A 40 -32.93 65.50 10.28
C LEU A 40 -33.01 66.07 8.86
N PRO A 41 -32.29 67.17 8.55
CA PRO A 41 -32.18 67.67 7.18
C PRO A 41 -31.46 66.63 6.31
N ALA A 42 -32.24 65.89 5.53
CA ALA A 42 -31.79 64.81 4.68
C ALA A 42 -32.42 64.91 3.29
N GLU A 43 -31.61 64.67 2.26
CA GLU A 43 -32.05 64.56 0.88
C GLU A 43 -32.41 63.09 0.60
N THR A 44 -33.56 62.88 -0.03
CA THR A 44 -33.94 61.57 -0.59
C THR A 44 -33.82 61.60 -2.10
N GLU A 45 -32.89 60.83 -2.64
CA GLU A 45 -32.72 60.62 -4.07
C GLU A 45 -33.45 59.33 -4.48
N GLU A 46 -34.48 59.45 -5.31
CA GLU A 46 -35.12 58.28 -5.92
C GLU A 46 -34.17 57.66 -6.95
N ASN A 47 -33.66 56.45 -6.64
CA ASN A 47 -32.72 55.74 -7.50
C ASN A 47 -33.18 54.29 -7.66
N GLN A 48 -34.36 54.15 -8.25
CA GLN A 48 -35.00 52.86 -8.45
C GLN A 48 -34.23 52.05 -9.50
N SER A 49 -33.69 50.91 -9.09
CA SER A 49 -33.04 49.98 -10.00
C SER A 49 -33.31 48.55 -9.57
N LYS A 50 -33.41 47.66 -10.57
CA LYS A 50 -33.54 46.22 -10.37
C LYS A 50 -32.40 45.53 -11.08
N GLU A 51 -31.72 44.65 -10.37
CA GLU A 51 -30.63 43.84 -10.90
C GLU A 51 -30.73 42.42 -10.37
N HIS A 52 -30.12 41.47 -11.09
CA HIS A 52 -29.98 40.10 -10.63
C HIS A 52 -28.58 39.58 -10.87
N GLN A 53 -28.09 38.76 -9.94
CA GLN A 53 -26.80 38.08 -10.05
C GLN A 53 -26.97 36.58 -9.81
N ARG A 54 -26.46 35.76 -10.73
CA ARG A 54 -26.45 34.30 -10.62
C ARG A 54 -25.21 33.83 -9.87
N ILE A 55 -25.36 32.73 -9.15
CA ILE A 55 -24.34 32.06 -8.36
C ILE A 55 -24.35 30.59 -8.76
N THR A 56 -23.27 30.12 -9.36
CA THR A 56 -23.19 28.77 -9.94
C THR A 56 -22.24 27.85 -9.19
N THR A 57 -21.28 28.39 -8.45
CA THR A 57 -20.24 27.60 -7.77
C THR A 57 -20.60 27.22 -6.34
N ASP A 58 -21.67 27.80 -5.80
CA ASP A 58 -22.09 27.74 -4.39
C ASP A 58 -21.05 28.25 -3.36
N SER A 59 -19.98 28.92 -3.82
CA SER A 59 -18.93 29.47 -2.98
C SER A 59 -19.46 30.57 -2.04
N LEU A 60 -18.90 30.63 -0.82
CA LEU A 60 -19.22 31.70 0.12
C LEU A 60 -18.78 33.07 -0.41
N HIS A 61 -17.63 33.15 -1.08
CA HIS A 61 -17.15 34.39 -1.70
C HIS A 61 -18.08 34.91 -2.78
N GLU A 62 -18.55 34.03 -3.68
CA GLU A 62 -19.49 34.41 -4.75
C GLU A 62 -20.83 34.88 -4.17
N LYS A 63 -21.34 34.19 -3.13
CA LYS A 63 -22.57 34.61 -2.42
C LYS A 63 -22.42 35.95 -1.71
N LEU A 64 -21.30 36.19 -1.03
CA LEU A 64 -21.01 37.45 -0.37
C LEU A 64 -20.94 38.60 -1.36
N HIS A 65 -20.21 38.41 -2.46
CA HIS A 65 -20.14 39.38 -3.54
C HIS A 65 -21.52 39.68 -4.14
N ALA A 66 -22.34 38.66 -4.41
CA ALA A 66 -23.69 38.84 -4.94
C ALA A 66 -24.64 39.57 -3.98
N LEU A 67 -24.37 39.50 -2.68
CA LEU A 67 -25.03 40.31 -1.65
C LEU A 67 -24.35 41.68 -1.44
N GLY A 68 -23.45 42.10 -2.33
CA GLY A 68 -22.75 43.39 -2.25
C GLY A 68 -21.83 43.53 -1.03
N ALA A 69 -21.47 42.43 -0.38
CA ALA A 69 -20.63 42.42 0.80
C ALA A 69 -19.15 42.41 0.41
N THR A 70 -18.34 43.21 1.11
CA THR A 70 -16.88 43.10 1.02
C THR A 70 -16.39 41.93 1.86
N THR A 71 -15.15 41.48 1.62
CA THR A 71 -14.48 40.40 2.38
C THR A 71 -14.54 40.65 3.89
N GLY A 72 -14.34 41.90 4.32
CA GLY A 72 -14.43 42.28 5.74
C GLY A 72 -15.83 42.13 6.33
N VAL A 73 -16.87 42.60 5.63
CA VAL A 73 -18.26 42.44 6.09
C VAL A 73 -18.64 40.95 6.15
N GLY A 74 -18.20 40.17 5.16
CA GLY A 74 -18.41 38.73 5.13
C GLY A 74 -17.75 38.00 6.30
N ALA A 75 -16.49 38.31 6.59
CA ALA A 75 -15.78 37.76 7.74
C ALA A 75 -16.46 38.13 9.07
N SER A 76 -16.86 39.39 9.25
CA SER A 76 -17.61 39.84 10.44
C SER A 76 -18.94 39.10 10.62
N LEU A 77 -19.68 38.86 9.53
CA LEU A 77 -20.93 38.10 9.58
C LEU A 77 -20.71 36.62 9.92
N LEU A 78 -19.73 35.97 9.28
CA LEU A 78 -19.43 34.55 9.50
C LEU A 78 -18.90 34.29 10.91
N THR A 79 -18.19 35.27 11.48
CA THR A 79 -17.65 35.19 12.84
C THR A 79 -18.65 35.61 13.92
N GLY A 80 -19.81 36.14 13.53
CA GLY A 80 -20.92 36.41 14.44
C GLY A 80 -20.87 37.77 15.11
N GLN A 81 -20.12 38.75 14.57
CA GLN A 81 -20.13 40.13 15.06
C GLN A 81 -21.52 40.77 14.93
N PHE A 82 -22.31 40.34 13.94
CA PHE A 82 -23.73 40.64 13.82
C PHE A 82 -24.47 39.45 13.19
N GLY A 83 -25.79 39.40 13.40
CA GLY A 83 -26.62 38.30 12.94
C GLY A 83 -27.04 38.43 11.46
N ALA A 84 -27.05 37.31 10.75
CA ALA A 84 -27.70 37.22 9.43
C ALA A 84 -29.22 37.35 9.59
N SER A 85 -29.87 38.05 8.66
CA SER A 85 -31.33 38.11 8.58
C SER A 85 -31.79 38.34 7.15
N GLY A 86 -33.05 37.99 6.87
CA GLY A 86 -33.62 38.12 5.54
C GLY A 86 -32.82 37.35 4.49
N SER A 87 -32.38 38.05 3.45
CA SER A 87 -31.58 37.50 2.35
C SER A 87 -30.21 36.95 2.78
N SER A 88 -29.56 37.53 3.80
CA SER A 88 -28.22 37.09 4.23
C SER A 88 -28.20 35.73 4.93
N LEU A 89 -29.37 35.19 5.32
CA LEU A 89 -29.51 33.82 5.83
C LEU A 89 -29.09 32.76 4.79
N SER A 90 -29.07 33.09 3.51
CA SER A 90 -28.58 32.18 2.46
C SER A 90 -27.10 31.82 2.62
N LEU A 91 -26.31 32.63 3.33
CA LEU A 91 -24.90 32.38 3.63
C LEU A 91 -24.72 31.30 4.70
N GLN A 92 -25.71 31.09 5.56
CA GLN A 92 -25.71 30.05 6.59
C GLN A 92 -26.33 28.73 6.08
N ALA A 93 -26.99 28.77 4.92
CA ALA A 93 -27.61 27.61 4.32
C ALA A 93 -26.55 26.71 3.67
N THR A 94 -26.24 25.59 4.33
CA THR A 94 -25.35 24.55 3.78
C THR A 94 -26.11 23.59 2.86
N LYS A 95 -25.38 22.95 1.93
CA LYS A 95 -25.91 21.82 1.17
C LYS A 95 -26.27 20.67 2.11
N SER A 96 -27.34 19.95 1.77
CA SER A 96 -27.74 18.71 2.44
C SER A 96 -26.74 17.60 2.14
N SER A 97 -26.36 17.48 0.87
CA SER A 97 -25.40 16.52 0.36
C SER A 97 -24.37 17.20 -0.54
N PHE A 98 -23.14 16.67 -0.59
CA PHE A 98 -22.08 17.20 -1.45
C PHE A 98 -22.33 16.82 -2.92
N ARG A 99 -23.12 15.77 -3.16
CA ARG A 99 -23.53 15.30 -4.49
C ARG A 99 -24.62 16.17 -5.12
N ASP A 100 -25.29 17.01 -4.33
CA ASP A 100 -26.41 17.84 -4.79
C ASP A 100 -25.91 18.92 -5.75
N GLN A 101 -26.60 19.05 -6.88
CA GLN A 101 -26.45 20.23 -7.73
C GLN A 101 -27.23 21.38 -7.10
N GLN A 102 -26.56 22.52 -6.95
CA GLN A 102 -27.16 23.72 -6.38
C GLN A 102 -26.70 24.94 -7.15
N ALA A 103 -27.64 25.83 -7.46
CA ALA A 103 -27.36 27.14 -8.00
C ALA A 103 -28.33 28.15 -7.35
N SER A 104 -27.93 29.42 -7.30
CA SER A 104 -28.75 30.48 -6.71
C SER A 104 -28.82 31.71 -7.60
N ILE A 105 -29.86 32.52 -7.41
CA ILE A 105 -29.96 33.87 -7.97
C ILE A 105 -30.30 34.86 -6.87
N VAL A 106 -29.61 36.00 -6.88
CA VAL A 106 -29.86 37.14 -6.00
C VAL A 106 -30.57 38.20 -6.82
N CYS A 107 -31.83 38.48 -6.49
CA CYS A 107 -32.63 39.55 -7.08
C CYS A 107 -32.61 40.75 -6.13
N THR A 108 -32.03 41.87 -6.58
CA THR A 108 -31.88 43.10 -5.79
C THR A 108 -32.75 44.20 -6.38
N THR A 109 -33.53 44.88 -5.55
CA THR A 109 -34.21 46.13 -5.91
C THR A 109 -33.75 47.24 -4.97
N LYS A 110 -33.13 48.27 -5.54
CA LYS A 110 -32.82 49.54 -4.87
C LYS A 110 -33.99 50.48 -5.10
N LEU A 111 -34.41 51.21 -4.08
CA LEU A 111 -35.59 52.09 -4.12
C LEU A 111 -35.20 53.56 -4.03
N ASN A 112 -34.51 53.93 -2.97
CA ASN A 112 -34.02 55.30 -2.77
C ASN A 112 -32.74 55.30 -1.94
N ASN A 113 -32.02 56.41 -2.05
CA ASN A 113 -30.90 56.73 -1.17
C ASN A 113 -31.28 57.93 -0.34
N GLU A 114 -31.11 57.81 0.97
CA GLU A 114 -31.35 58.88 1.93
C GLU A 114 -30.00 59.34 2.45
N ARG A 115 -29.70 60.64 2.40
CA ARG A 115 -28.41 61.21 2.81
C ARG A 115 -28.60 62.45 3.65
N LEU A 116 -27.80 62.63 4.69
CA LEU A 116 -27.75 63.88 5.44
C LEU A 116 -27.27 65.03 4.56
N ASP A 117 -27.97 66.16 4.60
CA ASP A 117 -27.44 67.41 4.07
C ASP A 117 -26.46 68.01 5.08
N LEU A 118 -25.19 67.66 4.93
CA LEU A 118 -24.11 68.13 5.78
C LEU A 118 -23.82 69.64 5.64
N ASN A 119 -24.54 70.38 4.80
CA ASN A 119 -24.43 71.83 4.70
C ASN A 119 -25.62 72.57 5.32
N ALA A 120 -26.64 71.87 5.81
CA ALA A 120 -27.78 72.48 6.47
C ALA A 120 -27.36 73.08 7.83
N GLU A 121 -27.62 74.36 8.04
CA GLU A 121 -27.23 75.08 9.27
C GLU A 121 -27.91 74.50 10.52
N SER A 122 -29.12 73.94 10.39
CA SER A 122 -29.87 73.32 11.48
C SER A 122 -29.29 71.99 11.98
N LEU A 123 -28.43 71.33 11.19
CA LEU A 123 -27.89 70.01 11.54
C LEU A 123 -26.91 70.09 12.73
N ALA A 124 -26.12 71.17 12.81
CA ALA A 124 -25.17 71.35 13.91
C ALA A 124 -25.87 71.55 15.26
N SER A 125 -27.05 72.20 15.27
CA SER A 125 -27.85 72.40 16.49
C SER A 125 -28.53 71.14 17.01
N SER A 126 -28.66 70.08 16.20
CA SER A 126 -29.27 68.80 16.60
C SER A 126 -28.27 67.77 17.13
N LEU A 127 -26.98 68.09 17.15
CA LEU A 127 -25.92 67.18 17.59
C LEU A 127 -25.98 66.94 19.10
N ASP A 128 -25.91 65.67 19.49
CA ASP A 128 -25.62 65.28 20.86
C ASP A 128 -24.09 65.33 21.06
N THR A 129 -23.59 66.46 21.58
CA THR A 129 -22.16 66.64 21.84
C THR A 129 -21.65 65.69 22.92
N THR A 130 -22.52 65.20 23.81
CA THR A 130 -22.12 64.28 24.88
C THR A 130 -21.71 62.92 24.33
N VAL A 131 -22.38 62.46 23.26
CA VAL A 131 -22.02 61.22 22.56
C VAL A 131 -20.66 61.39 21.86
N LEU A 132 -20.44 62.50 21.17
CA LEU A 132 -19.19 62.76 20.43
C LEU A 132 -17.96 62.94 21.32
N GLU A 133 -18.14 63.45 22.55
CA GLU A 133 -17.07 63.68 23.51
C GLU A 133 -16.75 62.45 24.38
N SER A 134 -17.58 61.41 24.32
CA SER A 134 -17.37 60.15 25.06
C SER A 134 -16.28 59.26 24.44
N GLU A 135 -15.82 58.24 25.19
CA GLU A 135 -14.99 57.17 24.60
C GLU A 135 -15.85 56.34 23.64
N LEU A 136 -15.63 56.54 22.34
CA LEU A 136 -16.40 55.90 21.28
C LEU A 136 -15.76 54.59 20.81
N GLU A 137 -16.55 53.51 20.82
CA GLU A 137 -16.25 52.26 20.13
C GLU A 137 -16.53 52.33 18.61
N ALA A 138 -16.81 53.52 18.09
CA ALA A 138 -17.14 53.77 16.68
C ALA A 138 -16.00 54.53 15.98
N THR A 139 -15.89 54.34 14.67
CA THR A 139 -14.90 55.06 13.83
C THR A 139 -15.56 55.91 12.76
N HIS A 140 -16.84 55.66 12.46
CA HIS A 140 -17.59 56.32 11.40
C HIS A 140 -19.02 56.65 11.86
N VAL A 141 -19.66 57.57 11.13
CA VAL A 141 -21.08 57.91 11.25
C VAL A 141 -21.79 57.52 9.96
N VAL A 142 -23.00 56.97 10.08
CA VAL A 142 -23.91 56.72 8.95
C VAL A 142 -24.44 58.05 8.45
N VAL A 143 -23.95 58.50 7.30
CA VAL A 143 -24.38 59.75 6.65
C VAL A 143 -25.31 59.50 5.47
N GLY A 144 -25.42 58.26 5.02
CA GLY A 144 -26.39 57.86 4.02
C GLY A 144 -26.81 56.41 4.14
N ILE A 145 -28.02 56.10 3.68
CA ILE A 145 -28.60 54.77 3.67
C ILE A 145 -29.18 54.50 2.28
N GLN A 146 -28.78 53.38 1.69
CA GLN A 146 -29.40 52.84 0.50
C GLN A 146 -30.51 51.87 0.89
N TRP A 147 -31.74 52.22 0.55
CA TRP A 147 -32.93 51.45 0.87
C TRP A 147 -33.39 50.57 -0.30
N GLY A 148 -33.96 49.41 0.02
CA GLY A 148 -34.47 48.47 -0.97
C GLY A 148 -34.80 47.11 -0.38
N TYR A 149 -34.71 46.06 -1.19
CA TYR A 149 -34.89 44.68 -0.73
C TYR A 149 -34.17 43.68 -1.64
N ARG A 150 -33.85 42.51 -1.07
CA ARG A 150 -33.29 41.38 -1.80
C ARG A 150 -34.07 40.11 -1.59
N THR A 151 -34.05 39.27 -2.62
CA THR A 151 -34.52 37.89 -2.56
C THR A 151 -33.48 36.98 -3.18
N VAL A 152 -33.02 35.99 -2.41
CA VAL A 152 -32.16 34.91 -2.87
C VAL A 152 -33.03 33.68 -3.10
N VAL A 153 -33.03 33.16 -4.32
CA VAL A 153 -33.68 31.89 -4.65
C VAL A 153 -32.59 30.86 -4.94
N THR A 154 -32.61 29.76 -4.20
CA THR A 154 -31.71 28.63 -4.37
C THR A 154 -32.49 27.44 -4.90
N ILE A 155 -31.99 26.82 -5.98
CA ILE A 155 -32.54 25.58 -6.54
C ILE A 155 -31.60 24.44 -6.22
N ARG A 156 -32.16 23.31 -5.78
CA ARG A 156 -31.43 22.08 -5.48
C ARG A 156 -32.00 20.92 -6.28
N ARG A 157 -31.10 20.03 -6.69
CA ARG A 157 -31.45 18.74 -7.26
C ARG A 157 -30.68 17.63 -6.55
N ASP A 158 -31.42 16.68 -6.01
CA ASP A 158 -30.83 15.42 -5.58
C ASP A 158 -30.27 14.70 -6.80
N ARG A 159 -28.99 14.40 -6.76
CA ARG A 159 -28.39 13.47 -7.71
C ARG A 159 -28.73 12.08 -7.19
N GLU A 160 -29.74 11.43 -7.77
CA GLU A 160 -30.08 10.04 -7.42
C GLU A 160 -28.80 9.20 -7.31
N LEU A 161 -28.70 8.43 -6.22
CA LEU A 161 -27.68 7.39 -6.07
C LEU A 161 -27.70 6.55 -7.35
N PRO A 162 -26.56 6.35 -8.03
CA PRO A 162 -26.52 5.42 -9.15
C PRO A 162 -26.99 4.06 -8.64
N SER A 163 -28.10 3.57 -9.19
CA SER A 163 -28.58 2.22 -8.95
C SER A 163 -27.42 1.23 -9.13
N PRO A 164 -27.34 0.14 -8.34
CA PRO A 164 -26.21 -0.81 -8.37
C PRO A 164 -25.97 -1.51 -9.73
N GLN A 165 -26.78 -1.24 -10.75
CA GLN A 165 -26.73 -1.91 -12.05
C GLN A 165 -25.98 -1.16 -13.17
N LYS A 166 -25.32 -0.02 -12.92
CA LYS A 166 -24.51 0.69 -13.94
C LYS A 166 -23.18 1.24 -13.42
N ASN A 167 -22.34 0.36 -12.86
CA ASN A 167 -20.98 0.69 -12.43
C ASN A 167 -19.92 0.30 -13.47
N SER A 168 -19.83 1.05 -14.58
CA SER A 168 -18.63 1.02 -15.44
C SER A 168 -17.92 2.36 -15.59
N ASP A 169 -18.54 3.47 -15.15
CA ASP A 169 -18.09 4.80 -15.58
C ASP A 169 -17.47 5.66 -14.47
N TYR A 170 -17.57 5.25 -13.19
CA TYR A 170 -17.09 6.07 -12.06
C TYR A 170 -15.57 5.96 -11.80
N ALA A 171 -14.89 4.91 -12.27
CA ALA A 171 -13.44 4.74 -12.07
C ALA A 171 -12.56 5.34 -13.19
N ARG A 172 -13.14 5.84 -14.29
CA ARG A 172 -12.39 6.46 -15.40
C ARG A 172 -12.39 7.98 -15.40
N ALA A 173 -13.13 8.63 -14.50
CA ALA A 173 -13.21 10.09 -14.46
C ALA A 173 -12.01 10.79 -13.78
N SER A 174 -11.07 10.05 -13.19
CA SER A 174 -9.93 10.62 -12.46
C SER A 174 -8.62 10.66 -13.25
N SER A 175 -8.58 10.29 -14.54
CA SER A 175 -7.33 10.27 -15.30
C SER A 175 -7.41 10.53 -16.81
N SER A 176 -8.48 11.14 -17.31
CA SER A 176 -8.48 11.62 -18.71
C SER A 176 -9.29 12.89 -18.86
N GLY A 177 -8.62 13.97 -19.29
CA GLY A 177 -9.22 15.24 -19.67
C GLY A 177 -10.08 15.11 -20.93
N SER A 178 -11.27 14.51 -20.78
CA SER A 178 -12.31 14.53 -21.80
C SER A 178 -13.54 15.25 -21.24
N ARG A 179 -13.71 16.49 -21.70
CA ARG A 179 -14.94 17.26 -21.58
C ARG A 179 -16.04 16.55 -22.35
N SER A 180 -16.95 15.84 -21.69
CA SER A 180 -18.26 15.52 -22.29
C SER A 180 -19.33 15.12 -21.27
N ASN A 181 -20.54 15.65 -21.49
CA ASN A 181 -21.85 15.37 -20.88
C ASN A 181 -22.27 15.99 -19.52
N SER A 182 -21.40 16.71 -18.79
CA SER A 182 -21.85 17.53 -17.63
C SER A 182 -22.46 18.88 -18.03
N ASP A 183 -22.09 19.40 -19.20
CA ASP A 183 -22.40 20.78 -19.61
C ASP A 183 -23.86 20.98 -20.08
N SER A 184 -24.59 19.92 -20.44
CA SER A 184 -25.97 20.07 -20.90
C SER A 184 -27.00 20.17 -19.78
N LYS A 185 -26.70 19.69 -18.56
CA LYS A 185 -27.64 19.64 -17.42
C LYS A 185 -27.47 20.76 -16.41
N ALA A 186 -26.25 21.27 -16.20
CA ALA A 186 -26.04 22.52 -15.46
C ALA A 186 -26.81 23.69 -16.11
N GLY A 187 -26.90 23.67 -17.44
CA GLY A 187 -27.70 24.63 -18.21
C GLY A 187 -29.20 24.65 -17.88
N ALA A 188 -29.78 23.58 -17.32
CA ALA A 188 -31.20 23.56 -16.97
C ALA A 188 -31.52 24.35 -15.69
N LEU A 189 -30.67 24.22 -14.65
CA LEU A 189 -30.79 25.04 -13.43
C LEU A 189 -30.56 26.52 -13.76
N ASP A 190 -29.56 26.80 -14.59
CA ASP A 190 -29.22 28.15 -15.03
C ASP A 190 -30.37 28.81 -15.81
N GLN A 191 -31.08 28.05 -16.64
CA GLN A 191 -32.25 28.55 -17.37
C GLN A 191 -33.41 28.93 -16.44
N ILE A 192 -33.69 28.10 -15.42
CA ILE A 192 -34.77 28.39 -14.45
C ILE A 192 -34.41 29.65 -13.65
N LEU A 193 -33.18 29.74 -13.15
CA LEU A 193 -32.70 30.90 -12.40
C LEU A 193 -32.70 32.17 -13.25
N GLU A 194 -32.20 32.10 -14.49
CA GLU A 194 -32.21 33.25 -15.41
C GLU A 194 -33.64 33.70 -15.72
N SER A 195 -34.58 32.77 -15.88
CA SER A 195 -36.00 33.12 -16.03
C SER A 195 -36.55 33.87 -14.80
N ILE A 196 -36.14 33.50 -13.59
CA ILE A 196 -36.52 34.18 -12.35
C ILE A 196 -35.89 35.59 -12.29
N GLY A 197 -34.61 35.72 -12.68
CA GLY A 197 -33.90 37.00 -12.73
C GLY A 197 -34.50 37.97 -13.74
N GLN A 198 -34.83 37.49 -14.94
CA GLN A 198 -35.49 38.29 -15.97
C GLN A 198 -36.90 38.71 -15.55
N LEU A 199 -37.64 37.83 -14.86
CA LEU A 199 -38.92 38.19 -14.28
C LEU A 199 -38.79 39.35 -13.29
N HIS A 200 -37.76 39.32 -12.43
CA HIS A 200 -37.49 40.40 -11.48
C HIS A 200 -37.17 41.73 -12.17
N THR A 201 -36.27 41.72 -13.15
CA THR A 201 -35.77 42.94 -13.81
C THR A 201 -36.72 43.52 -14.85
N THR A 202 -37.34 42.67 -15.67
CA THR A 202 -38.19 43.11 -16.81
C THR A 202 -39.69 43.00 -16.53
N GLY A 203 -40.09 42.33 -15.44
CA GLY A 203 -41.50 42.01 -15.15
C GLY A 203 -42.06 40.87 -16.01
N ARG A 204 -41.26 40.27 -16.89
CA ARG A 204 -41.65 39.13 -17.72
C ARG A 204 -40.58 38.02 -17.63
N PRO A 205 -40.98 36.74 -17.56
CA PRO A 205 -40.02 35.65 -17.64
C PRO A 205 -39.35 35.60 -19.03
N ALA A 206 -38.19 34.95 -19.11
CA ALA A 206 -37.43 34.78 -20.34
C ALA A 206 -38.28 34.10 -21.45
N ALA A 207 -38.33 34.69 -22.65
CA ALA A 207 -39.08 34.13 -23.76
C ALA A 207 -38.29 33.02 -24.48
N SER A 208 -38.47 31.74 -24.11
CA SER A 208 -38.27 30.59 -25.02
C SER A 208 -38.57 29.21 -24.38
N LYS A 209 -39.53 28.51 -25.01
CA LYS A 209 -39.75 27.05 -25.17
C LYS A 209 -40.02 26.18 -23.92
N CYS A 210 -41.31 26.03 -23.64
CA CYS A 210 -42.05 24.81 -23.30
C CYS A 210 -41.67 23.90 -22.11
N ASP A 211 -40.43 23.89 -21.60
CA ASP A 211 -40.00 22.84 -20.64
C ASP A 211 -39.63 23.34 -19.23
N THR A 212 -39.65 24.66 -18.95
CA THR A 212 -39.25 25.19 -17.62
C THR A 212 -40.18 24.73 -16.49
N ASN A 213 -41.48 24.58 -16.76
CA ASN A 213 -42.44 24.07 -15.76
C ASN A 213 -42.22 22.59 -15.47
N GLU A 214 -42.07 21.73 -16.48
CA GLU A 214 -41.77 20.29 -16.27
C GLU A 214 -40.43 20.09 -15.56
N LEU A 215 -39.38 20.81 -16.00
CA LEU A 215 -38.08 20.77 -15.36
C LEU A 215 -38.18 21.23 -13.90
N SER A 216 -38.95 22.28 -13.59
CA SER A 216 -39.06 22.79 -12.22
C SER A 216 -39.67 21.81 -11.22
N THR A 217 -40.55 20.90 -11.66
CA THR A 217 -41.19 19.91 -10.76
C THR A 217 -40.21 18.90 -10.16
N LEU A 218 -39.00 18.78 -10.74
CA LEU A 218 -37.95 17.86 -10.30
C LEU A 218 -36.96 18.48 -9.29
N HIS A 219 -37.21 19.70 -8.82
CA HIS A 219 -36.25 20.47 -8.02
C HIS A 219 -36.86 20.98 -6.72
N GLU A 220 -36.04 21.03 -5.67
CA GLU A 220 -36.39 21.69 -4.41
C GLU A 220 -35.95 23.16 -4.49
N PHE A 221 -36.84 24.09 -4.17
CA PHE A 221 -36.50 25.51 -4.07
C PHE A 221 -36.44 25.97 -2.61
N LYS A 222 -35.51 26.89 -2.33
CA LYS A 222 -35.43 27.63 -1.07
C LYS A 222 -35.35 29.13 -1.34
N VAL A 223 -36.09 29.91 -0.55
CA VAL A 223 -36.18 31.36 -0.71
C VAL A 223 -35.75 32.04 0.58
N PHE A 224 -34.77 32.93 0.48
CA PHE A 224 -34.32 33.82 1.55
C PHE A 224 -34.58 35.25 1.12
N SER A 225 -35.50 35.94 1.80
CA SER A 225 -35.92 37.29 1.38
C SER A 225 -35.90 38.26 2.55
N ASP A 226 -35.55 39.51 2.26
CA ASP A 226 -35.70 40.63 3.21
C ASP A 226 -37.18 40.97 3.45
N ILE A 227 -38.08 40.47 2.60
CA ILE A 227 -39.53 40.59 2.75
C ILE A 227 -40.06 39.32 3.40
N SER A 228 -41.11 39.45 4.21
CA SER A 228 -41.78 38.30 4.85
C SER A 228 -42.15 37.22 3.84
N THR A 229 -41.57 36.03 4.01
CA THR A 229 -41.84 34.83 3.19
C THR A 229 -43.09 34.06 3.65
N LYS A 230 -43.81 34.52 4.68
CA LYS A 230 -45.02 33.84 5.22
C LYS A 230 -46.13 33.58 4.17
N SER A 231 -46.12 34.32 3.06
CA SER A 231 -47.06 34.15 1.95
C SER A 231 -46.72 32.99 1.02
N LEU A 232 -45.48 32.48 1.04
CA LEU A 232 -45.06 31.30 0.30
C LEU A 232 -45.57 30.05 1.02
N ARG A 233 -46.70 29.50 0.55
CA ARG A 233 -47.25 28.22 1.06
C ARG A 233 -46.45 27.03 0.58
N ASN A 234 -45.96 27.08 -0.66
CA ASN A 234 -45.10 26.09 -1.29
C ASN A 234 -43.84 26.78 -1.83
N THR A 235 -42.77 26.01 -2.01
CA THR A 235 -41.53 26.45 -2.68
C THR A 235 -41.42 25.78 -4.05
N ASP A 236 -42.43 25.99 -4.89
CA ASP A 236 -42.40 25.64 -6.32
C ASP A 236 -42.11 26.88 -7.19
N TYR A 237 -41.74 26.64 -8.44
CA TYR A 237 -41.37 27.70 -9.39
C TYR A 237 -42.47 28.77 -9.55
N GLN A 238 -43.73 28.35 -9.71
CA GLN A 238 -44.83 29.30 -9.92
C GLN A 238 -45.07 30.16 -8.68
N SER A 239 -45.05 29.57 -7.48
CA SER A 239 -45.19 30.29 -6.22
C SER A 239 -44.06 31.30 -6.02
N ILE A 240 -42.85 31.00 -6.49
CA ILE A 240 -41.70 31.91 -6.46
C ILE A 240 -41.87 33.05 -7.46
N CYS A 241 -42.32 32.76 -8.68
CA CYS A 241 -42.62 33.79 -9.67
C CYS A 241 -43.69 34.76 -9.15
N ASP A 242 -44.77 34.23 -8.58
CA ASP A 242 -45.82 35.00 -7.92
C ASP A 242 -45.29 35.85 -6.77
N PHE A 243 -44.41 35.28 -5.94
CA PHE A 243 -43.80 36.00 -4.83
C PHE A 243 -42.95 37.17 -5.32
N ILE A 244 -42.11 36.97 -6.33
CA ILE A 244 -41.26 38.01 -6.93
C ILE A 244 -42.09 39.12 -7.57
N GLN A 245 -43.18 38.77 -8.27
CA GLN A 245 -44.11 39.76 -8.84
C GLN A 245 -44.84 40.58 -7.77
N LYS A 246 -45.19 39.97 -6.63
CA LYS A 246 -45.90 40.63 -5.52
C LYS A 246 -44.97 41.37 -4.56
N ALA A 247 -43.66 41.14 -4.63
CA ALA A 247 -42.66 41.74 -3.74
C ALA A 247 -42.69 43.28 -3.70
N PRO A 248 -42.80 44.02 -4.83
CA PRO A 248 -42.90 45.49 -4.79
C PRO A 248 -44.10 46.00 -3.97
N ALA A 249 -45.26 45.35 -4.08
CA ALA A 249 -46.46 45.73 -3.35
C ALA A 249 -46.35 45.42 -1.84
N ALA A 250 -45.62 44.36 -1.47
CA ALA A 250 -45.34 44.04 -0.08
C ALA A 250 -44.41 45.07 0.57
N VAL A 251 -43.40 45.54 -0.18
CA VAL A 251 -42.44 46.55 0.30
C VAL A 251 -43.07 47.92 0.45
N GLY A 252 -44.07 48.27 -0.38
CA GLY A 252 -44.85 49.51 -0.22
C GLY A 252 -45.49 49.67 1.17
N LYS A 253 -45.63 48.59 1.94
CA LYS A 253 -46.16 48.59 3.32
C LYS A 253 -45.07 48.61 4.39
N MET A 254 -43.79 48.56 4.01
CA MET A 254 -42.64 48.46 4.91
C MET A 254 -41.86 49.77 4.95
N ASN A 255 -41.62 50.29 6.16
CA ASN A 255 -40.82 51.50 6.40
C ASN A 255 -41.23 52.69 5.50
N GLY A 256 -42.53 53.01 5.45
CA GLY A 256 -43.04 54.07 4.58
C GLY A 256 -42.82 53.84 3.07
N GLY A 257 -42.63 52.58 2.66
CA GLY A 257 -42.33 52.21 1.27
C GLY A 257 -40.84 52.18 0.92
N LYS A 258 -39.93 52.54 1.85
CA LYS A 258 -38.48 52.50 1.64
C LYS A 258 -37.92 51.07 1.61
N GLY A 259 -38.56 50.12 2.29
CA GLY A 259 -38.05 48.74 2.42
C GLY A 259 -37.02 48.59 3.54
N VAL A 260 -35.96 47.80 3.32
CA VAL A 260 -34.88 47.52 4.28
C VAL A 260 -33.57 48.21 3.90
N CYS A 261 -32.67 48.35 4.86
CA CYS A 261 -31.33 48.89 4.63
C CYS A 261 -30.49 47.87 3.83
N LEU A 262 -30.10 48.22 2.61
CA LEU A 262 -29.24 47.40 1.76
C LEU A 262 -27.75 47.70 1.99
N ALA A 263 -27.40 48.98 2.06
CA ALA A 263 -26.04 49.47 2.27
C ALA A 263 -26.01 50.79 3.05
N LEU A 264 -24.91 51.01 3.75
CA LEU A 264 -24.61 52.20 4.55
C LEU A 264 -23.50 53.01 3.87
N GLU A 265 -23.68 54.31 3.81
CA GLU A 265 -22.65 55.28 3.44
C GLU A 265 -22.09 55.92 4.70
N LEU A 266 -20.80 55.74 4.91
CA LEU A 266 -20.13 56.00 6.18
C LEU A 266 -19.08 57.10 5.99
N MET A 267 -19.13 58.11 6.86
CA MET A 267 -18.12 59.16 6.94
C MET A 267 -17.26 58.93 8.19
N PRO A 268 -15.91 59.04 8.10
CA PRO A 268 -15.05 58.99 9.28
C PRO A 268 -15.51 60.02 10.32
N LEU A 269 -15.54 59.62 11.59
CA LEU A 269 -16.03 60.46 12.69
C LEU A 269 -15.32 61.82 12.76
N LYS A 270 -14.00 61.84 12.54
CA LYS A 270 -13.19 63.08 12.50
C LYS A 270 -13.61 64.00 11.36
N ASP A 271 -13.86 63.46 10.18
CA ASP A 271 -14.29 64.25 9.02
C ASP A 271 -15.69 64.81 9.23
N PHE A 272 -16.58 64.02 9.84
CA PHE A 272 -17.93 64.44 10.21
C PHE A 272 -17.92 65.57 11.26
N ALA A 273 -17.18 65.40 12.35
CA ALA A 273 -17.04 66.41 13.40
C ALA A 273 -16.44 67.72 12.86
N ASN A 274 -15.37 67.64 12.05
CA ASN A 274 -14.77 68.80 11.39
C ASN A 274 -15.76 69.52 10.46
N LYS A 275 -16.59 68.77 9.74
CA LYS A 275 -17.57 69.34 8.82
C LYS A 275 -18.66 70.14 9.54
N LEU A 276 -19.01 69.75 10.78
CA LEU A 276 -20.02 70.41 11.61
C LEU A 276 -19.43 71.31 12.71
N ASN A 277 -18.11 71.53 12.72
CA ASN A 277 -17.39 72.29 13.74
C ASN A 277 -17.62 71.77 15.19
N ALA A 278 -17.76 70.46 15.37
CA ALA A 278 -17.93 69.82 16.67
C ALA A 278 -16.60 69.29 17.22
N GLN A 279 -16.46 69.26 18.54
CA GLN A 279 -15.35 68.55 19.19
C GLN A 279 -15.64 67.05 19.24
N ILE A 280 -14.57 66.24 19.22
CA ILE A 280 -14.67 64.79 19.32
C ILE A 280 -13.64 64.28 20.32
N GLY A 281 -14.05 63.31 21.15
CA GLY A 281 -13.16 62.59 22.04
C GLY A 281 -12.13 61.75 21.29
N ASP A 282 -11.28 61.06 22.05
CA ASP A 282 -10.28 60.16 21.46
C ASP A 282 -10.96 58.98 20.75
N VAL A 283 -10.88 58.97 19.42
CA VAL A 283 -11.37 57.85 18.60
C VAL A 283 -10.35 56.73 18.64
N SER A 284 -10.74 55.60 19.22
CA SER A 284 -9.94 54.38 19.18
C SER A 284 -9.84 53.86 17.74
N VAL A 285 -8.63 53.86 17.18
CA VAL A 285 -8.37 53.28 15.86
C VAL A 285 -7.79 51.88 16.05
N SER A 286 -8.62 50.86 15.89
CA SER A 286 -8.12 49.48 15.81
C SER A 286 -7.39 49.25 14.48
N GLU A 287 -6.28 48.49 14.51
CA GLU A 287 -5.64 48.01 13.28
C GLU A 287 -6.64 47.22 12.42
N VAL A 288 -6.80 47.63 11.16
CA VAL A 288 -7.65 46.93 10.20
C VAL A 288 -6.96 45.64 9.76
N ALA A 289 -7.63 44.50 9.89
CA ALA A 289 -7.11 43.23 9.40
C ALA A 289 -6.82 43.28 7.89
N THR A 290 -5.76 42.58 7.45
CA THR A 290 -5.41 42.53 6.02
C THR A 290 -6.49 41.79 5.22
N GLU A 291 -6.66 42.16 3.95
CA GLU A 291 -7.61 41.48 3.05
C GLU A 291 -7.32 39.98 2.93
N GLN A 292 -6.05 39.59 2.96
CA GLN A 292 -5.62 38.19 2.92
C GLN A 292 -6.04 37.41 4.17
N SER A 293 -5.91 37.99 5.37
CA SER A 293 -6.36 37.38 6.62
C SER A 293 -7.89 37.23 6.63
N LEU A 294 -8.62 38.24 6.14
CA LEU A 294 -10.09 38.21 6.06
C LEU A 294 -10.57 37.15 5.05
N SER A 295 -9.92 37.03 3.90
CA SER A 295 -10.22 35.97 2.93
C SER A 295 -9.98 34.59 3.53
N SER A 296 -8.86 34.41 4.25
CA SER A 296 -8.52 33.13 4.88
C SER A 296 -9.57 32.66 5.90
N VAL A 297 -10.32 33.58 6.50
CA VAL A 297 -11.44 33.25 7.39
C VAL A 297 -12.63 32.72 6.62
N ILE A 298 -13.01 33.37 5.51
CA ILE A 298 -14.10 32.88 4.66
C ILE A 298 -13.73 31.48 4.13
N ASP A 299 -12.48 31.29 3.70
CA ASP A 299 -11.98 30.03 3.15
C ASP A 299 -12.12 28.88 4.16
N ILE A 300 -11.73 29.08 5.43
CA ILE A 300 -11.82 28.01 6.43
C ILE A 300 -13.28 27.62 6.74
N PHE A 301 -14.21 28.57 6.77
CA PHE A 301 -15.64 28.25 6.92
C PHE A 301 -16.15 27.44 5.72
N GLU A 302 -15.75 27.81 4.51
CA GLU A 302 -16.08 27.07 3.29
C GLU A 302 -15.50 25.65 3.30
N GLU A 303 -14.22 25.48 3.68
CA GLU A 303 -13.57 24.18 3.83
C GLU A 303 -14.32 23.27 4.83
N TYR A 304 -14.76 23.81 5.97
CA TYR A 304 -15.55 23.05 6.96
C TYR A 304 -16.96 22.70 6.44
N HIS A 305 -17.63 23.60 5.72
CA HIS A 305 -18.93 23.31 5.10
C HIS A 305 -18.83 22.16 4.08
N ILE A 306 -17.80 22.18 3.24
CA ILE A 306 -17.51 21.12 2.26
C ILE A 306 -17.25 19.78 2.97
N ALA A 307 -16.34 19.76 3.95
CA ALA A 307 -15.99 18.55 4.67
C ALA A 307 -17.17 17.93 5.42
N LYS A 308 -18.00 18.76 6.05
CA LYS A 308 -19.23 18.32 6.74
C LYS A 308 -20.24 17.70 5.76
N SER A 309 -20.40 18.29 4.58
CA SER A 309 -21.27 17.75 3.53
C SER A 309 -20.78 16.40 3.02
N GLN A 310 -19.47 16.27 2.73
CA GLN A 310 -18.88 15.02 2.27
C GLN A 310 -18.97 13.90 3.32
N LEU A 311 -18.79 14.23 4.60
CA LEU A 311 -18.92 13.25 5.69
C LEU A 311 -20.36 12.75 5.83
N LYS A 312 -21.36 13.62 5.66
CA LYS A 312 -22.77 13.20 5.65
C LYS A 312 -23.07 12.22 4.52
N ASP A 313 -22.59 12.51 3.31
CA ASP A 313 -22.75 11.61 2.17
C ASP A 313 -22.08 10.26 2.43
N TYR A 314 -20.84 10.29 2.93
CA TYR A 314 -20.11 9.09 3.29
C TYR A 314 -20.82 8.29 4.39
N LEU A 315 -21.41 8.96 5.39
CA LEU A 315 -22.20 8.31 6.43
C LEU A 315 -23.41 7.57 5.85
N VAL A 316 -24.08 8.14 4.85
CA VAL A 316 -25.19 7.49 4.14
C VAL A 316 -24.68 6.23 3.42
N ASP A 317 -23.55 6.33 2.70
CA ASP A 317 -22.96 5.19 2.00
C ASP A 317 -22.58 4.07 2.97
N ILE A 318 -21.80 4.34 4.01
CA ILE A 318 -21.35 3.30 4.94
C ILE A 318 -22.50 2.65 5.71
N LYS A 319 -23.59 3.40 5.98
CA LYS A 319 -24.82 2.84 6.57
C LYS A 319 -25.56 1.91 5.62
N ALA A 320 -25.45 2.13 4.31
CA ALA A 320 -26.00 1.20 3.32
C ALA A 320 -25.16 -0.09 3.20
N HIS A 321 -23.90 -0.07 3.63
CA HIS A 321 -22.94 -1.16 3.46
C HIS A 321 -22.53 -1.85 4.77
N THR A 322 -23.47 -2.05 5.71
CA THR A 322 -23.18 -2.67 7.03
C THR A 322 -22.63 -4.11 6.95
N LYS A 323 -22.72 -4.76 5.79
CA LYS A 323 -22.13 -6.10 5.56
C LYS A 323 -20.61 -6.07 5.45
N CYS A 324 -20.03 -4.94 5.06
CA CYS A 324 -18.58 -4.79 4.86
C CYS A 324 -18.01 -3.54 5.53
N VAL A 325 -18.80 -2.82 6.32
CA VAL A 325 -18.33 -1.71 7.15
C VAL A 325 -18.61 -2.03 8.62
N PRO A 326 -17.58 -1.99 9.49
CA PRO A 326 -17.75 -2.24 10.92
C PRO A 326 -18.71 -1.25 11.60
N ALA A 327 -19.61 -1.76 12.45
CA ALA A 327 -20.61 -0.93 13.13
C ALA A 327 -19.99 0.14 14.06
N ASN A 328 -18.88 -0.18 14.73
CA ASN A 328 -18.13 0.77 15.56
C ASN A 328 -17.59 1.95 14.73
N TYR A 329 -17.14 1.69 13.50
CA TYR A 329 -16.68 2.73 12.59
C TYR A 329 -17.83 3.65 12.17
N ILE A 330 -19.01 3.10 11.85
CA ILE A 330 -20.20 3.91 11.51
C ILE A 330 -20.59 4.83 12.68
N VAL A 331 -20.50 4.33 13.92
CA VAL A 331 -20.75 5.13 15.13
C VAL A 331 -19.69 6.22 15.30
N GLU A 332 -18.41 5.91 15.05
CA GLU A 332 -17.31 6.88 15.10
C GLU A 332 -17.52 8.02 14.10
N ILE A 333 -17.85 7.72 12.84
CA ILE A 333 -18.14 8.73 11.82
C ILE A 333 -19.40 9.54 12.17
N SER A 334 -20.43 8.88 12.67
CA SER A 334 -21.65 9.57 13.15
C SER A 334 -21.31 10.58 14.25
N LYS A 335 -20.47 10.17 15.22
CA LYS A 335 -20.00 11.04 16.31
C LYS A 335 -19.13 12.17 15.78
N LEU A 336 -18.24 11.90 14.82
CA LEU A 336 -17.41 12.92 14.19
C LEU A 336 -18.24 14.03 13.54
N ILE A 337 -19.36 13.68 12.88
CA ILE A 337 -20.28 14.66 12.29
C ILE A 337 -20.99 15.52 13.35
N VAL A 338 -21.36 14.92 14.49
CA VAL A 338 -21.94 15.65 15.62
C VAL A 338 -20.90 16.57 16.27
N ASP A 339 -19.69 16.05 16.51
CA ASP A 339 -18.56 16.78 17.09
C ASP A 339 -18.03 17.89 16.15
N LEU A 340 -18.31 17.81 14.85
CA LEU A 340 -18.12 18.87 13.85
C LEU A 340 -19.03 20.11 14.06
N ALA A 341 -19.63 20.25 15.24
CA ALA A 341 -20.03 21.53 15.83
C ALA A 341 -18.85 22.53 16.02
N TYR A 342 -17.62 22.15 15.61
CA TYR A 342 -16.43 22.98 15.51
C TYR A 342 -16.64 24.30 14.75
N GLU A 343 -17.61 24.42 13.85
CA GLU A 343 -17.96 25.70 13.23
C GLU A 343 -18.44 26.73 14.27
N ALA A 344 -19.27 26.32 15.23
CA ALA A 344 -19.71 27.21 16.31
C ALA A 344 -18.55 27.60 17.23
N ARG A 345 -17.60 26.68 17.44
CA ARG A 345 -16.37 26.94 18.19
C ARG A 345 -15.42 27.88 17.44
N LEU A 346 -15.18 27.64 16.15
CA LEU A 346 -14.38 28.50 15.27
C LEU A 346 -14.98 29.91 15.24
N ARG A 347 -16.30 30.00 15.08
CA ARG A 347 -17.05 31.26 15.16
C ARG A 347 -16.82 31.94 16.50
N SER A 348 -16.96 31.23 17.62
CA SER A 348 -16.72 31.77 18.98
C SER A 348 -15.28 32.25 19.17
N ASP A 349 -14.27 31.44 18.82
CA ASP A 349 -12.85 31.76 19.01
C ASP A 349 -12.45 32.99 18.17
N LEU A 350 -12.91 33.07 16.92
CA LEU A 350 -12.68 34.24 16.06
C LEU A 350 -13.52 35.46 16.51
N SER A 351 -14.73 35.25 17.02
CA SER A 351 -15.59 36.33 17.54
C SER A 351 -14.92 37.06 18.70
N VAL A 352 -14.24 36.34 19.60
CA VAL A 352 -13.53 36.94 20.75
C VAL A 352 -12.34 37.79 20.27
N ILE A 353 -11.58 37.28 19.31
CA ILE A 353 -10.40 38.00 18.77
C ILE A 353 -10.82 39.29 18.06
N TRP A 354 -11.95 39.27 17.36
CA TRP A 354 -12.45 40.44 16.64
C TRP A 354 -13.41 41.34 17.43
N GLY A 355 -14.02 40.81 18.51
CA GLY A 355 -14.92 41.55 19.40
C GLY A 355 -14.17 42.31 20.51
N ASN A 356 -13.04 41.78 21.00
CA ASN A 356 -12.22 42.43 22.03
C ASN A 356 -11.29 43.51 21.45
N GLY A 357 -11.83 44.40 20.63
CA GLY A 357 -11.26 45.73 20.41
C GLY A 357 -11.54 46.70 21.57
N SER A 358 -12.28 46.26 22.59
CA SER A 358 -12.79 47.07 23.71
C SER A 358 -11.94 47.05 24.99
N ASN A 359 -10.75 46.46 24.96
CA ASN A 359 -9.72 46.76 25.95
C ASN A 359 -8.37 46.81 25.25
N GLY A 360 -7.77 48.00 25.24
CA GLY A 360 -6.47 48.25 24.64
C GLY A 360 -5.44 47.17 24.98
N TYR A 361 -4.47 47.01 24.08
CA TYR A 361 -3.33 46.10 24.14
C TYR A 361 -3.57 44.66 23.62
N SER A 362 -3.67 44.47 22.30
CA SER A 362 -2.79 43.54 21.55
C SER A 362 -3.14 43.43 20.06
N LYS A 363 -2.10 43.19 19.24
CA LYS A 363 -2.11 43.01 17.77
C LYS A 363 -3.13 41.98 17.25
N PRO A 364 -3.55 42.05 15.97
CA PRO A 364 -4.22 40.97 15.21
C PRO A 364 -3.40 39.68 14.99
N ALA A 365 -2.23 39.54 15.64
CA ALA A 365 -1.28 38.44 15.47
C ALA A 365 -1.83 37.06 15.91
N ASN A 366 -2.98 37.01 16.59
CA ASN A 366 -3.60 35.76 17.04
C ASN A 366 -4.60 35.16 16.04
N SER A 367 -5.06 35.91 15.03
CA SER A 367 -6.02 35.38 14.04
C SER A 367 -5.41 34.28 13.18
N ASP A 368 -4.22 34.51 12.62
CA ASP A 368 -3.48 33.50 11.85
C ASP A 368 -3.05 32.30 12.72
N SER A 369 -2.76 32.53 14.00
CA SER A 369 -2.48 31.47 14.98
C SER A 369 -3.72 30.58 15.22
N VAL A 370 -4.89 31.19 15.40
CA VAL A 370 -6.15 30.43 15.49
C VAL A 370 -6.43 29.69 14.19
N LEU A 371 -6.40 30.35 13.04
CA LEU A 371 -6.65 29.70 11.74
C LEU A 371 -5.68 28.53 11.48
N SER A 372 -4.39 28.71 11.77
CA SER A 372 -3.39 27.65 11.64
C SER A 372 -3.63 26.51 12.63
N SER A 373 -4.09 26.78 13.86
CA SER A 373 -4.48 25.73 14.81
C SER A 373 -5.67 24.89 14.31
N TYR A 374 -6.64 25.52 13.63
CA TYR A 374 -7.78 24.81 13.03
C TYR A 374 -7.40 24.05 11.75
N ARG A 375 -6.43 24.55 10.98
CA ARG A 375 -5.89 23.87 9.78
C ARG A 375 -4.89 22.75 10.10
N SER A 376 -4.29 22.74 11.29
CA SER A 376 -3.35 21.71 11.73
C SER A 376 -3.91 20.76 12.80
N GLY A 377 -5.03 21.12 13.42
CA GLY A 377 -5.63 20.38 14.53
C GLY A 377 -6.35 19.10 14.13
N LYS A 378 -6.98 18.47 15.14
CA LYS A 378 -7.65 17.17 15.05
C LYS A 378 -8.78 17.11 14.02
N PHE A 379 -9.42 18.23 13.71
CA PHE A 379 -10.58 18.30 12.81
C PHE A 379 -10.26 19.03 11.50
N ARG A 380 -8.98 19.14 11.14
CA ARG A 380 -8.59 19.82 9.90
C ARG A 380 -9.28 19.19 8.68
N PRO A 381 -9.80 19.99 7.73
CA PRO A 381 -10.55 19.50 6.56
C PRO A 381 -9.84 18.39 5.78
N ALA A 382 -8.52 18.48 5.62
CA ALA A 382 -7.72 17.45 4.93
C ALA A 382 -7.77 16.07 5.63
N LEU A 383 -7.80 16.03 6.96
CA LEU A 383 -7.88 14.78 7.72
C LEU A 383 -9.28 14.16 7.64
N LEU A 384 -10.31 15.00 7.63
CA LEU A 384 -11.69 14.57 7.41
C LEU A 384 -11.83 13.95 6.01
N ALA A 385 -11.24 14.57 4.99
CA ALA A 385 -11.22 14.03 3.63
C ALA A 385 -10.50 12.67 3.55
N SER A 386 -9.38 12.48 4.25
CA SER A 386 -8.73 11.16 4.32
C SER A 386 -9.57 10.11 5.06
N THR A 387 -10.36 10.53 6.04
CA THR A 387 -11.28 9.64 6.76
C THR A 387 -12.39 9.13 5.83
N ILE A 388 -12.86 9.98 4.91
CA ILE A 388 -13.88 9.66 3.89
C ILE A 388 -13.39 8.62 2.86
N ALA A 389 -12.11 8.28 2.81
CA ALA A 389 -11.58 7.36 1.81
C ALA A 389 -11.49 5.88 2.26
N GLU A 390 -11.55 5.61 3.58
CA GLU A 390 -11.08 4.32 4.13
C GLU A 390 -11.79 3.09 3.55
N TYR A 391 -13.11 3.16 3.35
CA TYR A 391 -13.90 2.06 2.77
C TYR A 391 -14.46 2.35 1.38
N SER A 392 -14.15 3.52 0.82
CA SER A 392 -14.74 3.99 -0.44
C SER A 392 -14.40 3.12 -1.65
N ASN A 393 -13.22 2.49 -1.67
CA ASN A 393 -12.85 1.52 -2.71
C ASN A 393 -13.42 0.11 -2.45
N LYS A 394 -13.59 -0.26 -1.18
CA LYS A 394 -14.02 -1.61 -0.76
C LYS A 394 -15.51 -1.85 -1.02
N MET A 395 -16.35 -0.88 -0.66
CA MET A 395 -17.82 -0.98 -0.81
C MET A 395 -18.26 -1.34 -2.24
N PRO A 396 -17.91 -0.58 -3.30
CA PRO A 396 -18.37 -0.88 -4.66
C PRO A 396 -17.81 -2.20 -5.21
N PHE A 397 -16.61 -2.60 -4.79
CA PHE A 397 -16.04 -3.88 -5.18
C PHE A 397 -16.82 -5.06 -4.57
N ILE A 398 -17.20 -4.97 -3.30
CA ILE A 398 -17.99 -6.02 -2.65
C ILE A 398 -19.36 -6.14 -3.30
N ASP A 399 -20.00 -5.02 -3.65
CA ASP A 399 -21.25 -5.03 -4.41
C ASP A 399 -21.07 -5.72 -5.78
N GLU A 400 -20.00 -5.39 -6.52
CA GLU A 400 -19.67 -6.02 -7.81
C GLU A 400 -19.46 -7.54 -7.65
N ALA A 401 -18.70 -7.95 -6.63
CA ALA A 401 -18.39 -9.35 -6.35
C ALA A 401 -19.66 -10.15 -6.00
N VAL A 402 -20.48 -9.63 -5.07
CA VAL A 402 -21.72 -10.29 -4.62
C VAL A 402 -22.75 -10.34 -5.76
N ALA A 403 -22.91 -9.26 -6.53
CA ALA A 403 -23.80 -9.22 -7.69
C ALA A 403 -23.37 -10.23 -8.78
N GLY A 404 -22.06 -10.46 -8.92
CA GLY A 404 -21.51 -11.48 -9.81
C GLY A 404 -21.63 -12.92 -9.29
N GLY A 405 -22.11 -13.13 -8.05
CA GLY A 405 -22.34 -14.45 -7.46
C GLY A 405 -21.23 -14.95 -6.53
N ALA A 406 -20.32 -14.08 -6.07
CA ALA A 406 -19.33 -14.45 -5.06
C ALA A 406 -19.99 -14.73 -3.69
N HIS A 407 -19.47 -15.73 -2.97
CA HIS A 407 -19.85 -15.96 -1.58
C HIS A 407 -19.22 -14.91 -0.67
N PHE A 408 -19.97 -14.38 0.29
CA PHE A 408 -19.45 -13.43 1.27
C PHE A 408 -19.30 -14.11 2.63
N ILE A 409 -18.12 -14.03 3.23
CA ILE A 409 -17.76 -14.63 4.52
C ILE A 409 -17.35 -13.53 5.49
N ASP A 410 -18.01 -13.49 6.64
CA ASP A 410 -17.97 -12.43 7.64
C ASP A 410 -16.84 -12.56 8.67
N SER A 411 -16.40 -13.78 9.02
CA SER A 411 -15.36 -13.99 10.05
C SER A 411 -14.02 -14.48 9.51
N GLY A 412 -14.00 -14.97 8.26
CA GLY A 412 -12.81 -15.55 7.64
C GLY A 412 -12.24 -16.77 8.37
N SER A 413 -13.01 -17.37 9.29
CA SER A 413 -12.55 -18.52 10.05
C SER A 413 -12.32 -19.72 9.12
N PRO A 414 -11.34 -20.59 9.42
CA PRO A 414 -11.16 -21.83 8.68
C PRO A 414 -12.44 -22.69 8.63
N GLU A 415 -13.30 -22.59 9.66
CA GLU A 415 -14.57 -23.29 9.75
C GLU A 415 -15.57 -22.82 8.69
N ASP A 416 -15.65 -21.51 8.42
CA ASP A 416 -16.55 -20.95 7.39
C ASP A 416 -16.14 -21.38 5.98
N ILE A 417 -14.83 -21.36 5.72
CA ILE A 417 -14.29 -21.80 4.43
C ILE A 417 -14.49 -23.31 4.26
N ASN A 418 -14.30 -24.10 5.32
CA ASN A 418 -14.58 -25.54 5.31
C ASN A 418 -16.06 -25.84 5.10
N LYS A 419 -16.95 -25.05 5.71
CA LYS A 419 -18.40 -25.15 5.52
C LYS A 419 -18.78 -24.85 4.07
N LEU A 420 -18.21 -23.82 3.45
CA LEU A 420 -18.38 -23.55 2.02
C LEU A 420 -17.85 -24.73 1.18
N ALA A 421 -16.64 -25.22 1.48
CA ALA A 421 -16.03 -26.33 0.78
C ALA A 421 -16.85 -27.63 0.83
N SER A 422 -17.56 -27.88 1.94
CA SER A 422 -18.41 -29.07 2.11
C SER A 422 -19.62 -29.12 1.15
N GLN A 423 -20.02 -27.98 0.58
CA GLN A 423 -21.16 -27.88 -0.33
C GLN A 423 -20.82 -28.33 -1.76
N TYR A 424 -19.54 -28.55 -2.06
CA TYR A 424 -19.05 -28.84 -3.39
C TYR A 424 -18.24 -30.14 -3.42
N PRO A 425 -18.10 -30.79 -4.59
CA PRO A 425 -17.27 -31.98 -4.74
C PRO A 425 -15.82 -31.74 -4.27
N LYS A 426 -15.21 -32.74 -3.62
CA LYS A 426 -13.84 -32.67 -3.08
C LYS A 426 -12.76 -32.30 -4.12
N THR A 427 -13.05 -32.49 -5.39
CA THR A 427 -12.16 -32.19 -6.52
C THR A 427 -12.22 -30.73 -6.97
N GLN A 428 -13.22 -29.96 -6.53
CA GLN A 428 -13.44 -28.60 -6.98
C GLN A 428 -12.62 -27.60 -6.16
N ASP A 429 -12.10 -26.57 -6.84
CA ASP A 429 -11.32 -25.52 -6.23
C ASP A 429 -12.20 -24.34 -5.83
N ILE A 430 -11.87 -23.76 -4.68
CA ILE A 430 -12.49 -22.54 -4.17
C ILE A 430 -11.41 -21.48 -4.06
N TYR A 431 -11.69 -20.30 -4.59
CA TYR A 431 -10.77 -19.16 -4.55
C TYR A 431 -11.29 -18.14 -3.56
N VAL A 432 -10.50 -17.85 -2.53
CA VAL A 432 -10.92 -16.98 -1.42
C VAL A 432 -10.05 -15.73 -1.44
N LEU A 433 -10.66 -14.57 -1.73
CA LEU A 433 -10.00 -13.27 -1.63
C LEU A 433 -10.10 -12.77 -0.19
N PHE A 434 -8.95 -12.51 0.42
CA PHE A 434 -8.84 -11.85 1.72
C PHE A 434 -8.48 -10.39 1.51
N LEU A 435 -9.27 -9.47 2.09
CA LEU A 435 -9.06 -8.04 1.95
C LEU A 435 -9.45 -7.26 3.22
N THR A 436 -8.93 -6.04 3.32
CA THR A 436 -9.33 -4.99 4.26
C THR A 436 -9.51 -3.68 3.49
N GLY A 437 -10.16 -2.68 4.06
CA GLY A 437 -10.29 -1.34 3.48
C GLY A 437 -8.91 -0.77 3.14
N ALA A 438 -7.97 -0.83 4.09
CA ALA A 438 -6.58 -0.42 3.89
C ALA A 438 -5.87 -1.21 2.77
N ALA A 439 -6.14 -2.52 2.64
CA ALA A 439 -5.51 -3.36 1.62
C ALA A 439 -5.93 -2.97 0.19
N THR A 440 -7.14 -2.40 0.00
CA THR A 440 -7.60 -1.91 -1.32
C THR A 440 -6.83 -0.69 -1.82
N SER A 441 -6.04 -0.03 -0.98
CA SER A 441 -5.19 1.11 -1.34
C SER A 441 -3.74 0.71 -1.64
N THR A 442 -3.42 -0.59 -1.65
CA THR A 442 -2.05 -1.09 -1.90
C THR A 442 -1.76 -1.26 -3.39
N PRO A 443 -0.49 -1.21 -3.84
CA PRO A 443 -0.13 -1.34 -5.26
C PRO A 443 -0.55 -2.67 -5.91
N VAL A 444 -0.70 -3.73 -5.11
CA VAL A 444 -1.07 -5.08 -5.60
C VAL A 444 -2.59 -5.29 -5.69
N TRP A 445 -3.39 -4.29 -5.31
CA TRP A 445 -4.85 -4.38 -5.33
C TRP A 445 -5.41 -4.66 -6.72
N GLU A 446 -4.99 -3.93 -7.75
CA GLU A 446 -5.56 -4.09 -9.10
C GLU A 446 -5.27 -5.47 -9.71
N ALA A 447 -4.10 -6.05 -9.43
CA ALA A 447 -3.76 -7.40 -9.88
C ALA A 447 -4.68 -8.45 -9.21
N ASN A 448 -4.90 -8.33 -7.90
CA ASN A 448 -5.84 -9.16 -7.15
C ASN A 448 -7.28 -8.99 -7.61
N ARG A 449 -7.74 -7.74 -7.73
CA ARG A 449 -9.08 -7.41 -8.22
C ARG A 449 -9.33 -8.00 -9.61
N THR A 450 -8.40 -7.80 -10.54
CA THR A 450 -8.52 -8.31 -11.92
C THR A 450 -8.58 -9.84 -11.94
N THR A 451 -7.67 -10.49 -11.20
CA THR A 451 -7.63 -11.95 -11.09
C THR A 451 -8.92 -12.50 -10.49
N PHE A 452 -9.41 -11.88 -9.42
CA PHE A 452 -10.65 -12.29 -8.76
C PHE A 452 -11.87 -12.14 -9.68
N LEU A 453 -12.02 -11.01 -10.37
CA LEU A 453 -13.13 -10.79 -11.31
C LEU A 453 -13.06 -11.75 -12.51
N GLN A 454 -11.86 -12.13 -12.96
CA GLN A 454 -11.70 -13.13 -14.00
C GLN A 454 -12.13 -14.52 -13.52
N LEU A 455 -11.77 -14.91 -12.29
CA LEU A 455 -12.24 -16.15 -11.66
C LEU A 455 -13.77 -16.15 -11.56
N LEU A 456 -14.35 -15.06 -11.07
CA LEU A 456 -15.80 -14.89 -10.96
C LEU A 456 -16.51 -15.08 -12.32
N ARG A 457 -15.99 -14.49 -13.40
CA ARG A 457 -16.52 -14.64 -14.77
C ARG A 457 -16.37 -16.07 -15.32
N SER A 458 -15.36 -16.81 -14.87
CA SER A 458 -15.09 -18.18 -15.31
C SER A 458 -16.01 -19.24 -14.66
N LYS A 459 -16.97 -18.81 -13.83
CA LYS A 459 -17.90 -19.68 -13.08
C LYS A 459 -17.19 -20.66 -12.13
N THR A 460 -16.00 -20.30 -11.65
CA THR A 460 -15.38 -21.00 -10.52
C THR A 460 -16.09 -20.62 -9.21
N ILE A 461 -15.86 -21.39 -8.16
CA ILE A 461 -16.38 -21.04 -6.84
C ILE A 461 -15.44 -20.00 -6.24
N VAL A 462 -15.96 -18.80 -6.00
CA VAL A 462 -15.18 -17.71 -5.41
C VAL A 462 -15.86 -17.17 -4.17
N ALA A 463 -15.05 -16.75 -3.20
CA ALA A 463 -15.51 -16.15 -1.96
C ALA A 463 -14.68 -14.92 -1.60
N VAL A 464 -15.31 -13.98 -0.90
CA VAL A 464 -14.68 -12.80 -0.32
C VAL A 464 -14.72 -12.93 1.19
N VAL A 465 -13.57 -12.74 1.82
CA VAL A 465 -13.41 -12.62 3.27
C VAL A 465 -13.00 -11.18 3.57
N ASP A 466 -13.89 -10.45 4.22
CA ASP A 466 -13.60 -9.10 4.72
C ASP A 466 -12.96 -9.18 6.10
N CYS A 467 -11.66 -8.91 6.18
CA CYS A 467 -10.88 -9.06 7.40
C CYS A 467 -11.06 -7.88 8.37
N ASP A 468 -11.78 -6.82 7.98
CA ASP A 468 -12.20 -5.77 8.91
C ASP A 468 -13.42 -6.17 9.75
N MET A 469 -14.11 -7.25 9.35
CA MET A 469 -15.34 -7.72 9.97
C MET A 469 -15.09 -8.82 11.01
N GLY A 470 -16.11 -9.11 11.82
CA GLY A 470 -16.07 -10.14 12.85
C GLY A 470 -15.59 -9.66 14.23
N LYS A 471 -15.48 -10.60 15.19
CA LYS A 471 -15.11 -10.30 16.59
C LYS A 471 -13.64 -9.91 16.76
N ASN A 472 -12.76 -10.38 15.88
CA ASN A 472 -11.32 -10.16 15.92
C ASN A 472 -10.81 -9.74 14.52
N PRO A 473 -10.88 -8.44 14.18
CA PRO A 473 -10.43 -7.94 12.88
C PRO A 473 -8.95 -8.27 12.63
N ARG A 474 -8.63 -8.77 11.45
CA ARG A 474 -7.26 -9.12 11.05
C ARG A 474 -6.68 -8.01 10.19
N LYS A 475 -5.63 -7.37 10.67
CA LYS A 475 -4.87 -6.39 9.86
C LYS A 475 -4.08 -7.13 8.77
N LEU A 476 -4.38 -6.84 7.51
CA LEU A 476 -3.62 -7.32 6.36
C LEU A 476 -2.65 -6.25 5.86
N LYS A 477 -1.45 -6.68 5.46
CA LYS A 477 -0.47 -5.81 4.79
C LYS A 477 -0.86 -5.53 3.33
N ALA A 478 -1.49 -6.52 2.68
CA ALA A 478 -1.89 -6.50 1.28
C ALA A 478 -3.05 -7.50 1.07
N PRO A 479 -3.89 -7.33 0.03
CA PRO A 479 -4.89 -8.30 -0.35
C PRO A 479 -4.22 -9.49 -1.06
N TYR A 480 -4.82 -10.67 -0.93
CA TYR A 480 -4.32 -11.90 -1.57
C TYR A 480 -5.47 -12.88 -1.82
N ILE A 481 -5.27 -13.78 -2.78
CA ILE A 481 -6.23 -14.84 -3.12
C ILE A 481 -5.64 -16.19 -2.75
N GLU A 482 -6.30 -16.92 -1.85
CA GLU A 482 -5.98 -18.31 -1.58
C GLU A 482 -6.76 -19.24 -2.51
N GLN A 483 -6.12 -20.32 -2.95
CA GLN A 483 -6.80 -21.45 -3.60
C GLN A 483 -6.95 -22.58 -2.59
N HIS A 484 -8.18 -23.03 -2.37
CA HIS A 484 -8.54 -24.12 -1.46
C HIS A 484 -9.03 -25.33 -2.25
N ARG A 485 -8.66 -26.53 -1.79
CA ARG A 485 -9.22 -27.80 -2.29
C ARG A 485 -9.47 -28.74 -1.13
N SER A 486 -10.69 -29.29 -1.04
CA SER A 486 -11.11 -30.15 0.08
C SER A 486 -10.87 -29.49 1.47
N GLY A 487 -11.09 -28.17 1.58
CA GLY A 487 -10.91 -27.42 2.83
C GLY A 487 -9.45 -27.17 3.23
N LYS A 488 -8.48 -27.51 2.37
CA LYS A 488 -7.05 -27.24 2.60
C LYS A 488 -6.54 -26.19 1.63
N VAL A 489 -5.72 -25.27 2.14
CA VAL A 489 -5.01 -24.29 1.33
C VAL A 489 -4.02 -25.03 0.41
N PHE A 490 -4.22 -24.88 -0.90
CA PHE A 490 -3.36 -25.43 -1.94
C PHE A 490 -2.38 -24.39 -2.47
N ILE A 491 -2.83 -23.14 -2.66
CA ILE A 491 -1.99 -21.98 -2.96
C ILE A 491 -2.33 -20.88 -1.96
N GLN A 492 -1.31 -20.32 -1.30
CA GLN A 492 -1.47 -19.25 -0.30
C GLN A 492 -1.69 -17.87 -0.93
N ASP A 493 -1.05 -17.58 -2.06
CA ASP A 493 -1.21 -16.31 -2.78
C ASP A 493 -1.15 -16.57 -4.28
N LEU A 494 -2.33 -16.70 -4.90
CA LEU A 494 -2.50 -17.03 -6.31
C LEU A 494 -1.88 -15.99 -7.24
N VAL A 495 -1.96 -14.71 -6.89
CA VAL A 495 -1.47 -13.62 -7.74
C VAL A 495 0.05 -13.59 -7.71
N ALA A 496 0.65 -13.67 -6.52
CA ALA A 496 2.09 -13.80 -6.40
C ALA A 496 2.62 -15.08 -7.06
N ASP A 497 1.84 -16.17 -7.02
CA ASP A 497 2.19 -17.42 -7.70
C ASP A 497 2.16 -17.27 -9.23
N PHE A 498 1.13 -16.60 -9.78
CA PHE A 498 1.06 -16.29 -11.21
C PHE A 498 2.20 -15.38 -11.68
N GLU A 499 2.51 -14.32 -10.93
CA GLU A 499 3.67 -13.47 -11.23
C GLU A 499 4.97 -14.27 -11.25
N GLU A 500 5.15 -15.20 -10.30
CA GLU A 500 6.33 -16.05 -10.23
C GLU A 500 6.43 -17.04 -11.41
N LEU A 501 5.31 -17.50 -11.93
CA LEU A 501 5.25 -18.44 -13.07
C LEU A 501 5.24 -17.71 -14.43
N THR A 502 5.07 -16.39 -14.44
CA THR A 502 5.03 -15.59 -15.66
C THR A 502 6.36 -15.71 -16.42
N GLY A 503 6.27 -16.01 -17.73
CA GLY A 503 7.44 -16.20 -18.58
C GLY A 503 8.13 -17.56 -18.45
N LYS A 504 7.62 -18.48 -17.62
CA LYS A 504 8.17 -19.84 -17.44
C LYS A 504 7.39 -20.90 -18.22
N CYS A 505 8.08 -21.96 -18.64
CA CYS A 505 7.45 -23.11 -19.29
C CYS A 505 7.02 -24.14 -18.24
N LEU A 506 5.75 -24.55 -18.26
CA LEU A 506 5.14 -25.38 -17.22
C LEU A 506 4.77 -26.76 -17.75
N LEU A 507 5.02 -27.79 -16.96
CA LEU A 507 4.68 -29.18 -17.24
C LEU A 507 3.98 -29.78 -16.01
N ARG A 508 2.75 -30.25 -16.21
CA ARG A 508 1.91 -30.82 -15.15
C ARG A 508 1.33 -32.17 -15.52
N CYS A 509 0.83 -32.85 -14.50
CA CYS A 509 -0.10 -33.96 -14.68
C CYS A 509 -1.50 -33.41 -14.95
N ASN A 510 -2.20 -33.94 -15.96
CA ASN A 510 -3.56 -33.51 -16.32
C ASN A 510 -4.59 -33.78 -15.21
N LYS A 511 -4.33 -34.77 -14.34
CA LYS A 511 -5.20 -35.13 -13.21
C LYS A 511 -4.36 -35.45 -11.99
N ILE A 512 -4.58 -34.72 -10.90
CA ILE A 512 -3.83 -34.88 -9.65
C ILE A 512 -3.99 -36.27 -9.04
N ALA A 513 -5.14 -36.93 -9.26
CA ALA A 513 -5.36 -38.31 -8.81
C ALA A 513 -4.35 -39.32 -9.40
N ASN A 514 -3.72 -38.99 -10.53
CA ASN A 514 -2.72 -39.84 -11.18
C ASN A 514 -1.31 -39.61 -10.62
N ILE A 515 -1.14 -38.63 -9.71
CA ILE A 515 0.14 -38.37 -9.05
C ILE A 515 0.30 -39.34 -7.89
N ILE A 516 1.28 -40.24 -8.01
CA ILE A 516 1.64 -41.18 -6.96
C ILE A 516 2.64 -40.50 -6.02
N LYS A 517 2.23 -40.28 -4.77
CA LYS A 517 3.11 -39.77 -3.71
C LYS A 517 4.10 -40.86 -3.29
N SER A 518 5.39 -40.60 -3.47
CA SER A 518 6.46 -41.55 -3.20
C SER A 518 6.57 -41.88 -1.71
N SER A 519 6.03 -43.03 -1.31
CA SER A 519 6.23 -43.67 0.00
C SER A 519 7.02 -44.95 -0.23
N GLY A 520 8.35 -44.81 -0.30
CA GLY A 520 9.32 -45.91 -0.48
C GLY A 520 9.39 -46.47 -1.91
N GLY A 521 10.55 -46.30 -2.57
CA GLY A 521 10.85 -46.96 -3.85
C GLY A 521 10.91 -46.07 -5.11
N SER A 522 11.06 -44.74 -4.98
CA SER A 522 11.26 -43.89 -6.16
C SER A 522 12.64 -44.11 -6.80
N ALA A 523 12.73 -44.11 -8.13
CA ALA A 523 13.98 -44.19 -8.88
C ALA A 523 15.00 -43.15 -8.39
N PRO A 524 16.28 -43.48 -8.17
CA PRO A 524 17.27 -42.50 -7.69
C PRO A 524 17.50 -41.39 -8.73
N ILE A 525 17.73 -40.14 -8.28
CA ILE A 525 17.72 -38.94 -9.15
C ILE A 525 18.81 -38.98 -10.22
N ASP A 526 19.92 -39.64 -9.90
CA ASP A 526 21.07 -39.85 -10.77
C ASP A 526 20.73 -40.65 -12.02
N SER A 527 19.65 -41.41 -11.96
CA SER A 527 19.13 -42.20 -13.05
C SER A 527 18.02 -41.46 -13.82
N ARG A 528 17.62 -40.26 -13.37
CA ARG A 528 16.59 -39.43 -14.00
C ARG A 528 17.24 -38.35 -14.86
N VAL A 529 16.59 -38.01 -15.96
CA VAL A 529 17.02 -36.94 -16.88
C VAL A 529 16.12 -35.71 -16.72
N PRO A 530 16.64 -34.47 -16.78
CA PRO A 530 15.80 -33.28 -16.80
C PRO A 530 14.97 -33.23 -18.07
N VAL A 531 13.68 -32.91 -17.96
CA VAL A 531 12.84 -32.69 -19.14
C VAL A 531 13.24 -31.37 -19.77
N SER A 532 14.03 -31.45 -20.85
CA SER A 532 14.44 -30.32 -21.68
C SER A 532 14.05 -30.57 -23.15
N LEU A 533 12.88 -30.04 -23.53
CA LEU A 533 12.29 -30.25 -24.86
C LEU A 533 11.88 -28.92 -25.49
N PRO A 534 11.88 -28.83 -26.83
CA PRO A 534 11.16 -27.78 -27.53
C PRO A 534 9.67 -27.80 -27.19
N CYS A 535 8.98 -26.69 -27.42
CA CYS A 535 7.54 -26.64 -27.27
C CYS A 535 6.88 -27.73 -28.14
N PRO A 536 6.00 -28.58 -27.58
CA PRO A 536 5.30 -29.60 -28.36
C PRO A 536 4.21 -29.02 -29.29
N GLY A 537 3.92 -27.73 -29.17
CA GLY A 537 2.95 -27.04 -30.03
C GLY A 537 3.45 -26.91 -31.46
N ARG A 538 2.70 -27.44 -32.43
CA ARG A 538 3.06 -27.43 -33.87
C ARG A 538 3.27 -26.04 -34.48
N ARG A 539 2.72 -25.00 -33.85
CA ARG A 539 2.81 -23.60 -34.30
C ARG A 539 3.75 -22.76 -33.43
N CYS A 540 4.52 -23.38 -32.54
CA CYS A 540 5.49 -22.65 -31.75
C CYS A 540 6.65 -22.19 -32.65
N PRO A 541 6.97 -20.89 -32.70
CA PRO A 541 8.07 -20.38 -33.54
C PRO A 541 9.44 -20.71 -32.96
N THR A 542 9.51 -21.15 -31.69
CA THR A 542 10.75 -21.56 -31.05
C THR A 542 10.92 -23.09 -31.11
N HIS A 543 12.02 -23.50 -31.73
CA HIS A 543 12.53 -24.87 -31.71
C HIS A 543 13.62 -25.08 -30.66
N GLN A 544 13.84 -24.09 -29.78
CA GLN A 544 14.84 -24.17 -28.73
C GLN A 544 14.36 -25.10 -27.62
N LYS A 545 15.28 -25.89 -27.04
CA LYS A 545 14.98 -26.69 -25.85
C LYS A 545 14.68 -25.79 -24.67
N MET A 546 13.60 -26.09 -23.95
CA MET A 546 13.14 -25.32 -22.78
C MET A 546 13.14 -26.21 -21.55
N THR A 547 13.41 -25.62 -20.38
CA THR A 547 13.24 -26.29 -19.09
C THR A 547 11.79 -26.22 -18.66
N TRP A 548 11.25 -27.37 -18.27
CA TRP A 548 9.83 -27.50 -17.90
C TRP A 548 9.67 -27.65 -16.39
N LEU A 549 8.88 -26.76 -15.79
CA LEU A 549 8.67 -26.69 -14.33
C LEU A 549 7.30 -27.21 -13.93
N CYS A 550 7.21 -27.85 -12.78
CA CYS A 550 5.91 -28.18 -12.20
C CYS A 550 5.23 -26.89 -11.69
N PRO A 551 3.97 -26.59 -12.06
CA PRO A 551 3.29 -25.38 -11.60
C PRO A 551 2.98 -25.39 -10.09
N VAL A 552 3.03 -26.56 -9.43
CA VAL A 552 2.69 -26.69 -8.01
C VAL A 552 3.93 -26.60 -7.14
N CYS A 553 4.91 -27.48 -7.34
CA CYS A 553 6.13 -27.48 -6.53
C CYS A 553 7.25 -26.61 -7.10
N LYS A 554 7.05 -26.01 -8.27
CA LYS A 554 7.99 -25.13 -8.98
C LYS A 554 9.29 -25.79 -9.45
N ALA A 555 9.61 -26.98 -8.93
CA ALA A 555 10.78 -27.75 -9.31
C ALA A 555 10.76 -28.21 -10.79
N PRO A 556 11.94 -28.39 -11.41
CA PRO A 556 12.05 -28.97 -12.74
C PRO A 556 11.48 -30.38 -12.79
N VAL A 557 10.74 -30.68 -13.84
CA VAL A 557 10.23 -32.03 -14.08
C VAL A 557 11.37 -32.89 -14.63
N THR A 558 11.51 -34.10 -14.10
CA THR A 558 12.52 -35.08 -14.51
C THR A 558 11.84 -36.34 -15.04
N PHE A 559 12.50 -37.10 -15.90
CA PHE A 559 12.00 -38.32 -16.52
C PHE A 559 12.87 -39.51 -16.13
N TYR A 560 12.25 -40.66 -15.88
CA TYR A 560 12.96 -41.92 -15.69
C TYR A 560 12.58 -42.94 -16.77
N CYS A 561 13.56 -43.35 -17.56
CA CYS A 561 13.32 -44.22 -18.72
C CYS A 561 12.84 -45.62 -18.34
N LYS A 562 13.27 -46.19 -17.20
CA LYS A 562 12.93 -47.58 -16.83
C LYS A 562 11.48 -47.76 -16.42
N ASP A 563 10.83 -46.73 -15.86
CA ASP A 563 9.42 -46.79 -15.45
C ASP A 563 8.51 -45.83 -16.22
N ASN A 564 9.04 -45.20 -17.27
CA ASN A 564 8.32 -44.30 -18.17
C ASN A 564 7.60 -43.15 -17.44
N SER A 565 8.10 -42.73 -16.28
CA SER A 565 7.40 -41.76 -15.43
C SER A 565 8.12 -40.42 -15.38
N LEU A 566 7.32 -39.37 -15.27
CA LEU A 566 7.72 -38.01 -14.94
C LEU A 566 7.68 -37.82 -13.43
N TYR A 567 8.61 -37.02 -12.92
CA TYR A 567 8.87 -36.83 -11.51
C TYR A 567 9.05 -35.35 -11.19
N CYS A 568 8.41 -34.89 -10.13
CA CYS A 568 8.71 -33.63 -9.44
C CYS A 568 8.52 -33.81 -7.92
N ASN A 569 8.65 -32.75 -7.13
CA ASN A 569 8.47 -32.83 -5.68
C ASN A 569 7.00 -33.14 -5.27
N CYS A 570 6.03 -33.01 -6.18
CA CYS A 570 4.65 -33.43 -5.92
C CYS A 570 4.44 -34.95 -5.97
N GLY A 571 5.35 -35.69 -6.61
CA GLY A 571 5.25 -37.14 -6.83
C GLY A 571 5.58 -37.53 -8.27
N ARG A 572 5.18 -38.75 -8.65
CA ARG A 572 5.40 -39.30 -9.99
C ARG A 572 4.11 -39.56 -10.76
N TYR A 573 4.16 -39.46 -12.09
CA TYR A 573 3.04 -39.78 -12.98
C TYR A 573 3.55 -40.25 -14.35
N ASP A 574 2.80 -41.11 -15.02
CA ASP A 574 3.17 -41.61 -16.36
C ASP A 574 3.16 -40.48 -17.41
N ILE A 575 4.05 -40.55 -18.39
CA ILE A 575 4.18 -39.55 -19.48
C ILE A 575 2.88 -39.32 -20.26
N SER A 576 1.96 -40.29 -20.28
CA SER A 576 0.67 -40.15 -20.95
C SER A 576 -0.27 -39.11 -20.33
N HIS A 577 0.03 -38.68 -19.11
CA HIS A 577 -0.70 -37.65 -18.37
C HIS A 577 -0.04 -36.27 -18.42
N ALA A 578 1.03 -36.10 -19.21
CA ALA A 578 1.77 -34.85 -19.35
C ALA A 578 0.99 -33.78 -20.13
N GLU A 579 0.89 -32.57 -19.57
CA GLU A 579 0.46 -31.38 -20.29
C GLU A 579 1.45 -30.22 -20.13
N PHE A 580 1.59 -29.43 -21.19
CA PHE A 580 2.62 -28.42 -21.38
C PHE A 580 2.02 -27.03 -21.58
N GLN A 581 2.60 -26.01 -20.95
CA GLN A 581 2.30 -24.61 -21.22
C GLN A 581 3.61 -23.87 -21.53
N CYS A 582 3.75 -23.41 -22.78
CA CYS A 582 4.94 -22.68 -23.22
C CYS A 582 4.82 -21.19 -22.86
N SER A 583 5.93 -20.55 -22.52
CA SER A 583 5.97 -19.11 -22.20
C SER A 583 6.06 -18.19 -23.41
N HIS A 584 6.11 -18.73 -24.63
CA HIS A 584 6.28 -17.91 -25.83
C HIS A 584 4.99 -17.10 -26.14
N PRO A 585 5.06 -15.77 -26.38
CA PRO A 585 3.89 -14.91 -26.59
C PRO A 585 2.97 -15.33 -27.75
N ALA A 586 3.52 -16.01 -28.76
CA ALA A 586 2.77 -16.52 -29.91
C ALA A 586 1.66 -17.54 -29.56
N HIS A 587 1.70 -18.14 -28.37
CA HIS A 587 0.63 -19.03 -27.88
C HIS A 587 -0.48 -18.27 -27.13
N GLY A 588 -0.30 -16.99 -26.79
CA GLY A 588 -1.23 -16.27 -25.92
C GLY A 588 -1.48 -17.00 -24.58
N ASN A 589 -2.64 -16.76 -23.95
CA ASN A 589 -3.12 -17.55 -22.80
C ASN A 589 -3.76 -18.89 -23.25
N GLU A 590 -3.26 -19.52 -24.32
CA GLU A 590 -3.64 -20.90 -24.63
C GLU A 590 -3.27 -21.79 -23.44
N GLY A 591 -4.25 -22.55 -22.95
CA GLY A 591 -4.08 -23.40 -21.77
C GLY A 591 -3.05 -24.53 -21.99
N PHE A 592 -2.98 -25.44 -21.02
CA PHE A 592 -2.09 -26.60 -21.10
C PHE A 592 -2.42 -27.50 -22.30
N LEU A 593 -1.39 -27.90 -23.05
CA LEU A 593 -1.47 -28.73 -24.26
C LEU A 593 -0.90 -30.14 -24.00
N THR A 594 -1.58 -31.18 -24.49
CA THR A 594 -1.02 -32.54 -24.48
C THR A 594 -0.12 -32.77 -25.69
N HIS A 595 0.97 -33.53 -25.50
CA HIS A 595 1.84 -33.93 -26.61
C HIS A 595 1.07 -34.86 -27.58
N GLN A 596 0.88 -34.42 -28.83
CA GLN A 596 0.04 -35.13 -29.79
C GLN A 596 0.60 -36.49 -30.22
N ASP A 597 1.93 -36.62 -30.29
CA ASP A 597 2.61 -37.88 -30.64
C ASP A 597 3.34 -38.44 -29.41
N LYS A 598 2.70 -39.37 -28.69
CA LYS A 598 3.26 -39.95 -27.45
C LYS A 598 4.51 -40.80 -27.69
N LEU A 599 4.64 -41.42 -28.87
CA LEU A 599 5.80 -42.24 -29.23
C LEU A 599 7.01 -41.38 -29.56
N LYS A 600 6.80 -40.26 -30.27
CA LYS A 600 7.84 -39.26 -30.46
C LYS A 600 8.24 -38.62 -29.12
N PHE A 601 7.26 -38.25 -28.29
CA PHE A 601 7.53 -37.69 -26.96
C PHE A 601 8.44 -38.59 -26.12
N ARG A 602 8.13 -39.90 -26.08
CA ARG A 602 8.94 -40.89 -25.38
C ARG A 602 10.37 -40.97 -25.95
N ARG A 603 10.52 -41.04 -27.28
CA ARG A 603 11.85 -41.06 -27.92
C ARG A 603 12.65 -39.80 -27.63
N ASP A 604 12.00 -38.63 -27.67
CA ASP A 604 12.64 -37.36 -27.37
C ASP A 604 13.09 -37.31 -25.90
N LEU A 605 12.30 -37.84 -24.96
CA LEU A 605 12.66 -38.02 -23.54
C LEU A 605 13.83 -39.01 -23.33
N GLU A 606 13.84 -40.14 -24.04
CA GLU A 606 14.90 -41.15 -23.96
C GLU A 606 16.22 -40.66 -24.57
N SER A 607 16.18 -39.71 -25.50
CA SER A 607 17.36 -39.10 -26.13
C SER A 607 18.03 -37.99 -25.30
N MET A 608 17.47 -37.66 -24.14
CA MET A 608 17.99 -36.59 -23.28
C MET A 608 19.30 -36.99 -22.61
N THR A 609 20.19 -36.02 -22.48
CA THR A 609 21.43 -36.18 -21.71
C THR A 609 21.13 -36.07 -20.21
N PRO A 610 21.76 -36.90 -19.37
CA PRO A 610 21.76 -36.71 -17.92
C PRO A 610 22.27 -35.32 -17.52
N PHE A 611 21.96 -34.89 -16.30
CA PHE A 611 22.50 -33.65 -15.76
C PHE A 611 24.05 -33.65 -15.78
N GLU A 612 24.65 -32.48 -15.99
CA GLU A 612 26.10 -32.34 -15.78
C GLU A 612 26.41 -32.55 -14.29
N GLU A 613 27.32 -33.48 -13.98
CA GLU A 613 27.66 -33.83 -12.60
C GLU A 613 29.01 -33.25 -12.16
N TYR A 614 29.05 -32.69 -10.95
CA TYR A 614 30.22 -32.15 -10.29
C TYR A 614 30.41 -32.83 -8.93
N ASN A 615 31.49 -33.60 -8.77
CA ASN A 615 31.75 -34.37 -7.56
C ASN A 615 32.79 -33.65 -6.69
N ILE A 616 32.42 -33.37 -5.44
CA ILE A 616 33.24 -32.68 -4.43
C ILE A 616 33.45 -33.63 -3.26
N LEU A 617 34.69 -34.05 -3.02
CA LEU A 617 35.06 -34.79 -1.82
C LEU A 617 35.34 -33.82 -0.68
N ILE A 618 34.68 -33.97 0.48
CA ILE A 618 34.92 -33.13 1.66
C ILE A 618 35.78 -33.89 2.66
N LEU A 619 36.94 -33.35 3.02
CA LEU A 619 37.84 -33.90 4.03
C LEU A 619 38.02 -32.91 5.18
N GLY A 620 38.24 -33.43 6.39
CA GLY A 620 38.54 -32.57 7.54
C GLY A 620 38.50 -33.31 8.87
N GLU A 621 39.18 -32.77 9.87
CA GLU A 621 39.23 -33.33 11.23
C GLU A 621 37.84 -33.49 11.86
N VAL A 622 37.73 -34.37 12.85
CA VAL A 622 36.53 -34.44 13.71
C VAL A 622 36.30 -33.07 14.35
N GLY A 623 35.04 -32.59 14.34
CA GLY A 623 34.68 -31.32 14.95
C GLY A 623 34.98 -30.05 14.13
N VAL A 624 35.60 -30.15 12.95
CA VAL A 624 35.80 -28.98 12.06
C VAL A 624 34.48 -28.41 11.51
N GLY A 625 33.40 -29.18 11.57
CA GLY A 625 32.05 -28.76 11.18
C GLY A 625 31.65 -29.09 9.75
N LYS A 626 32.09 -30.23 9.19
CA LYS A 626 31.74 -30.70 7.83
C LYS A 626 30.23 -30.76 7.60
N SER A 627 29.51 -31.45 8.48
CA SER A 627 28.06 -31.61 8.40
C SER A 627 27.32 -30.28 8.48
N THR A 628 27.73 -29.42 9.42
CA THR A 628 27.19 -28.06 9.54
C THR A 628 27.49 -27.21 8.30
N PHE A 629 28.68 -27.36 7.71
CA PHE A 629 29.05 -26.70 6.47
C PHE A 629 28.14 -27.11 5.32
N ILE A 630 27.83 -28.40 5.13
CA ILE A 630 26.95 -28.86 4.04
C ILE A 630 25.56 -28.24 4.17
N ASN A 631 24.97 -28.24 5.37
CA ASN A 631 23.67 -27.59 5.60
C ASN A 631 23.70 -26.08 5.41
N ALA A 632 24.75 -25.42 5.90
CA ALA A 632 24.91 -23.97 5.75
C ALA A 632 25.10 -23.59 4.28
N PHE A 633 26.02 -24.27 3.59
CA PHE A 633 26.36 -24.10 2.18
C PHE A 633 25.13 -24.19 1.29
N LEU A 634 24.28 -25.18 1.54
CA LEU A 634 23.02 -25.35 0.82
C LEU A 634 22.15 -24.08 0.88
N ASN A 635 21.94 -23.51 2.07
CA ASN A 635 21.13 -22.30 2.21
C ASN A 635 21.84 -21.06 1.65
N TYR A 636 23.16 -20.98 1.77
CA TYR A 636 23.97 -19.90 1.21
C TYR A 636 23.91 -19.81 -0.31
N VAL A 637 23.71 -20.95 -0.98
CA VAL A 637 23.53 -21.01 -2.43
C VAL A 637 22.10 -20.68 -2.84
N LEU A 638 21.11 -20.98 -2.00
CA LEU A 638 19.68 -20.78 -2.30
C LEU A 638 19.21 -19.33 -2.09
N PHE A 639 19.68 -18.65 -1.04
CA PHE A 639 19.21 -17.30 -0.69
C PHE A 639 20.33 -16.26 -0.75
N ASP A 640 19.99 -15.05 -1.23
CA ASP A 640 20.94 -13.94 -1.33
C ASP A 640 21.24 -13.29 0.01
N SER A 641 20.29 -13.35 0.95
CA SER A 641 20.44 -12.78 2.28
C SER A 641 19.83 -13.67 3.36
N LEU A 642 20.30 -13.49 4.59
CA LEU A 642 19.72 -14.15 5.75
C LEU A 642 18.23 -13.79 5.92
N GLN A 643 17.83 -12.55 5.63
CA GLN A 643 16.43 -12.13 5.76
C GLN A 643 15.53 -12.85 4.75
N GLU A 644 15.96 -12.96 3.48
CA GLU A 644 15.25 -13.73 2.46
C GLU A 644 15.06 -15.20 2.90
N ALA A 645 16.09 -15.80 3.51
CA ALA A 645 16.01 -17.16 4.04
C ALA A 645 15.06 -17.28 5.26
N MET A 646 15.00 -16.26 6.11
CA MET A 646 14.11 -16.22 7.28
C MET A 646 12.64 -16.03 6.89
N ASP A 647 12.39 -15.30 5.80
CA ASP A 647 11.05 -15.07 5.26
C ASP A 647 10.52 -16.27 4.47
N ALA A 648 11.40 -17.19 4.06
CA ALA A 648 11.01 -18.44 3.42
C ALA A 648 10.22 -19.36 4.37
N THR A 649 9.40 -20.25 3.81
CA THR A 649 8.51 -21.12 4.59
C THR A 649 9.20 -22.39 5.12
N THR A 650 10.40 -22.71 4.64
CA THR A 650 11.08 -23.99 4.92
C THR A 650 12.58 -23.80 5.11
N LEU A 651 13.15 -24.41 6.17
CA LEU A 651 14.59 -24.58 6.32
C LEU A 651 15.08 -25.73 5.43
N HIS A 652 16.14 -25.48 4.66
CA HIS A 652 16.74 -26.50 3.81
C HIS A 652 17.89 -27.19 4.57
N TYR A 653 17.79 -28.49 4.81
CA TYR A 653 18.85 -29.28 5.45
C TYR A 653 18.90 -30.70 4.87
N VAL A 654 20.06 -31.33 4.99
CA VAL A 654 20.31 -32.71 4.50
C VAL A 654 20.87 -33.62 5.59
N ILE A 655 21.45 -33.01 6.63
CA ILE A 655 22.04 -33.64 7.80
C ILE A 655 21.29 -33.15 9.05
N PRO A 656 20.69 -34.03 9.87
CA PRO A 656 20.22 -33.64 11.19
C PRO A 656 21.29 -32.89 11.99
N THR A 657 20.92 -31.78 12.62
CA THR A 657 21.87 -30.96 13.40
C THR A 657 21.25 -30.57 14.73
N ASP A 658 22.05 -30.64 15.79
CA ASP A 658 21.69 -30.25 17.14
C ASP A 658 22.73 -29.27 17.68
N PHE A 659 22.27 -28.12 18.17
CA PHE A 659 23.13 -27.14 18.83
C PHE A 659 22.36 -26.35 19.87
N SER A 660 23.09 -25.81 20.85
CA SER A 660 22.54 -24.84 21.81
C SER A 660 23.11 -23.46 21.57
N ASP A 661 22.28 -22.43 21.61
CA ASP A 661 22.71 -21.03 21.48
C ASP A 661 21.86 -20.09 22.34
N ARG A 662 22.38 -18.88 22.59
CA ARG A 662 21.75 -17.89 23.47
C ARG A 662 20.74 -17.05 22.68
N ALA A 663 19.48 -17.09 23.13
CA ALA A 663 18.43 -16.23 22.59
C ALA A 663 18.51 -14.81 23.16
N ILE A 664 17.82 -13.85 22.51
CA ILE A 664 17.75 -12.44 22.96
C ILE A 664 17.26 -12.31 24.40
N ASN A 665 16.38 -13.22 24.85
CA ASN A 665 15.89 -13.26 26.24
C ASN A 665 16.95 -13.72 27.28
N GLY A 666 18.20 -13.94 26.85
CA GLY A 666 19.32 -14.30 27.69
C GLY A 666 19.41 -15.79 28.04
N ARG A 667 18.42 -16.61 27.69
CA ARG A 667 18.38 -18.06 27.98
C ARG A 667 19.00 -18.87 26.83
N SER A 668 19.69 -19.94 27.21
CA SER A 668 20.18 -20.95 26.25
C SER A 668 19.02 -21.80 25.75
N HIS A 669 18.90 -21.96 24.43
CA HIS A 669 17.90 -22.82 23.81
C HIS A 669 18.60 -23.90 22.99
N ARG A 670 18.12 -25.14 23.08
CA ARG A 670 18.55 -26.26 22.23
C ARG A 670 17.71 -26.24 20.95
N ILE A 671 18.37 -26.17 19.80
CA ILE A 671 17.77 -26.17 18.46
C ILE A 671 18.09 -27.51 17.82
N LYS A 672 17.04 -28.28 17.52
CA LYS A 672 17.13 -29.55 16.80
C LYS A 672 16.55 -29.40 15.40
N VAL A 673 17.35 -29.72 14.40
CA VAL A 673 16.98 -29.72 12.99
C VAL A 673 16.97 -31.17 12.53
N GLY A 674 15.80 -31.68 12.12
CA GLY A 674 15.62 -33.05 11.62
C GLY A 674 15.56 -34.16 12.67
N GLU A 675 15.24 -35.36 12.21
CA GLU A 675 15.19 -36.60 13.00
C GLU A 675 16.40 -37.48 12.69
N GLU A 676 16.93 -38.18 13.70
CA GLU A 676 18.11 -39.04 13.59
C GLU A 676 17.88 -40.23 12.67
N ASN A 677 18.93 -40.68 11.99
CA ASN A 677 18.88 -41.85 11.12
C ASN A 677 20.06 -42.80 11.40
N ALA A 678 20.00 -44.03 10.89
CA ALA A 678 20.97 -45.08 11.19
C ALA A 678 22.44 -44.76 10.82
N THR A 679 22.69 -43.70 10.04
CA THR A 679 24.01 -43.28 9.54
C THR A 679 24.64 -42.11 10.30
N GLU A 680 23.85 -41.36 11.08
CA GLU A 680 24.30 -40.22 11.87
C GLU A 680 23.78 -40.34 13.31
N MET A 681 24.63 -40.85 14.20
CA MET A 681 24.33 -40.98 15.64
C MET A 681 24.90 -39.79 16.43
N GLU A 682 24.30 -39.45 17.58
CA GLU A 682 24.88 -38.47 18.52
C GLU A 682 26.35 -38.84 18.83
N PRO A 683 27.32 -37.95 18.54
CA PRO A 683 28.72 -38.25 18.78
C PRO A 683 28.98 -38.35 20.29
N ARG A 684 29.56 -39.47 20.74
CA ARG A 684 30.24 -39.52 22.05
C ARG A 684 31.47 -38.61 21.99
N GLN A 685 31.78 -37.94 23.11
CA GLN A 685 32.83 -36.91 23.18
C GLN A 685 34.13 -37.37 22.49
N GLY A 686 34.52 -36.71 21.39
CA GLY A 686 35.74 -37.02 20.63
C GLY A 686 35.57 -37.95 19.42
N GLN A 687 34.37 -38.45 19.12
CA GLN A 687 34.10 -39.34 17.98
C GLN A 687 33.47 -38.62 16.78
N SER A 688 33.74 -39.09 15.57
CA SER A 688 33.05 -38.64 14.35
C SER A 688 31.56 -39.01 14.42
N ALA A 689 30.65 -38.07 14.10
CA ALA A 689 29.22 -38.35 13.98
C ALA A 689 28.90 -39.23 12.75
N THR A 690 29.56 -38.93 11.62
CA THR A 690 29.50 -39.71 10.37
C THR A 690 30.36 -40.98 10.52
N GLN A 691 29.75 -42.18 10.44
CA GLN A 691 30.47 -43.48 10.59
C GLN A 691 30.96 -44.07 9.25
N THR A 692 30.30 -43.71 8.13
CA THR A 692 30.60 -44.16 6.76
C THR A 692 30.42 -43.00 5.79
N SER A 693 31.15 -42.95 4.67
CA SER A 693 31.03 -41.85 3.70
C SER A 693 29.60 -41.76 3.14
N VAL A 694 29.00 -40.56 3.14
CA VAL A 694 27.64 -40.30 2.65
C VAL A 694 27.71 -39.34 1.46
N THR A 695 26.91 -39.61 0.42
CA THR A 695 26.84 -38.73 -0.75
C THR A 695 25.53 -37.93 -0.74
N TYR A 696 25.66 -36.61 -0.71
CA TYR A 696 24.55 -35.65 -0.80
C TYR A 696 24.50 -35.07 -2.20
N ILE A 697 23.35 -35.16 -2.86
CA ILE A 697 23.17 -34.67 -4.23
C ILE A 697 22.29 -33.41 -4.20
N ILE A 698 22.81 -32.32 -4.74
CA ILE A 698 22.14 -31.02 -4.82
C ILE A 698 22.05 -30.60 -6.29
N ASN A 699 20.85 -30.27 -6.77
CA ASN A 699 20.65 -29.71 -8.11
C ASN A 699 20.79 -28.18 -8.06
N ILE A 700 21.74 -27.64 -8.80
CA ILE A 700 22.00 -26.20 -8.93
C ILE A 700 21.90 -25.87 -10.43
N ASN A 701 20.77 -25.28 -10.85
CA ASN A 701 20.53 -24.81 -12.23
C ASN A 701 20.73 -25.89 -13.31
N GLY A 702 20.23 -27.11 -13.09
CA GLY A 702 20.39 -28.20 -14.06
C GLY A 702 21.79 -28.82 -14.07
N LYS A 703 22.56 -28.63 -13.00
CA LYS A 703 23.83 -29.31 -12.73
C LYS A 703 23.72 -30.01 -11.38
N LEU A 704 24.16 -31.26 -11.29
CA LEU A 704 24.15 -32.03 -10.05
C LEU A 704 25.49 -31.90 -9.34
N PHE A 705 25.49 -31.30 -8.16
CA PHE A 705 26.63 -31.29 -7.26
C PHE A 705 26.51 -32.44 -6.27
N ARG A 706 27.49 -33.36 -6.28
CA ARG A 706 27.59 -34.45 -5.30
C ARG A 706 28.64 -34.10 -4.26
N PHE A 707 28.21 -33.90 -3.03
CA PHE A 707 29.08 -33.74 -1.88
C PHE A 707 29.29 -35.10 -1.23
N ILE A 708 30.52 -35.60 -1.33
CA ILE A 708 30.94 -36.84 -0.70
C ILE A 708 31.49 -36.47 0.68
N ASP A 709 30.66 -36.57 1.71
CA ASP A 709 31.04 -36.35 3.10
C ASP A 709 31.76 -37.59 3.63
N THR A 710 32.96 -37.39 4.18
CA THR A 710 33.76 -38.48 4.75
C THR A 710 33.69 -38.45 6.27
N PRO A 711 33.87 -39.60 6.96
CA PRO A 711 34.12 -39.61 8.39
C PRO A 711 35.24 -38.63 8.79
N GLY A 712 35.14 -38.04 9.97
CA GLY A 712 36.18 -37.14 10.48
C GLY A 712 37.48 -37.88 10.75
N VAL A 713 38.57 -37.26 10.34
CA VAL A 713 39.92 -37.78 10.49
C VAL A 713 40.48 -37.43 11.87
N GLY A 714 41.24 -38.33 12.49
CA GLY A 714 41.84 -38.11 13.82
C GLY A 714 40.92 -38.43 15.01
N ASP A 715 40.03 -39.41 14.87
CA ASP A 715 39.21 -39.92 15.99
C ASP A 715 40.11 -40.62 17.02
N THR A 716 39.74 -40.53 18.31
CA THR A 716 40.41 -41.09 19.52
C THR A 716 40.73 -42.60 19.50
N ARG A 717 40.48 -43.31 18.40
CA ARG A 717 40.61 -44.76 18.22
C ARG A 717 41.95 -45.20 17.58
N GLY A 718 42.84 -44.26 17.24
CA GLY A 718 44.22 -44.51 16.82
C GLY A 718 44.43 -44.86 15.35
N ILE A 719 45.69 -45.12 14.96
CA ILE A 719 46.18 -45.28 13.57
C ILE A 719 45.43 -46.37 12.77
N SER A 720 44.98 -47.42 13.45
CA SER A 720 44.24 -48.52 12.80
C SER A 720 42.86 -48.08 12.26
N GLN A 721 42.20 -47.12 12.92
CA GLN A 721 40.94 -46.55 12.47
C GLN A 721 41.16 -45.56 11.32
N ASP A 722 42.24 -44.79 11.35
CA ASP A 722 42.60 -43.85 10.27
C ASP A 722 42.84 -44.59 8.93
N ARG A 723 43.46 -45.79 8.96
CA ARG A 723 43.58 -46.65 7.76
C ARG A 723 42.23 -47.11 7.24
N LYS A 724 41.31 -47.56 8.12
CA LYS A 724 39.94 -47.93 7.73
C LYS A 724 39.18 -46.74 7.12
N ASN A 725 39.40 -45.54 7.65
CA ASN A 725 38.79 -44.32 7.11
C ASN A 725 39.31 -44.03 5.69
N VAL A 726 40.61 -44.18 5.44
CA VAL A 726 41.19 -44.05 4.09
C VAL A 726 40.61 -45.11 3.14
N GLU A 727 40.53 -46.38 3.55
CA GLU A 727 39.92 -47.44 2.75
C GLU A 727 38.45 -47.16 2.41
N ASN A 728 37.67 -46.64 3.36
CA ASN A 728 36.27 -46.25 3.12
C ASN A 728 36.16 -45.09 2.13
N ILE A 729 37.06 -44.11 2.21
CA ILE A 729 37.12 -43.00 1.24
C ILE A 729 37.45 -43.54 -0.15
N LEU A 730 38.48 -44.40 -0.27
CA LEU A 730 38.89 -44.99 -1.55
C LEU A 730 37.78 -45.85 -2.17
N LYS A 731 37.11 -46.70 -1.40
CA LYS A 731 35.93 -47.47 -1.86
C LYS A 731 34.79 -46.57 -2.35
N THR A 732 34.60 -45.41 -1.72
CA THR A 732 33.58 -44.43 -2.16
C THR A 732 33.99 -43.73 -3.46
N LEU A 733 35.30 -43.53 -3.65
CA LEU A 733 35.85 -42.95 -4.87
C LEU A 733 35.83 -43.96 -6.04
N GLU A 734 35.96 -45.27 -5.80
CA GLU A 734 35.88 -46.32 -6.82
C GLU A 734 34.53 -46.33 -7.58
N SER A 735 33.44 -45.95 -6.92
CA SER A 735 32.10 -45.83 -7.52
C SER A 735 31.86 -44.49 -8.21
N THR A 736 32.84 -43.57 -8.23
CA THR A 736 32.73 -42.22 -8.79
C THR A 736 33.61 -42.09 -10.03
N ASP A 737 33.01 -41.87 -11.21
CA ASP A 737 33.76 -41.82 -12.48
C ASP A 737 34.70 -40.60 -12.62
N LYS A 738 34.31 -39.46 -12.05
CA LYS A 738 34.99 -38.17 -12.21
C LYS A 738 35.04 -37.43 -10.87
N LEU A 739 36.20 -36.90 -10.49
CA LEU A 739 36.35 -36.06 -9.29
C LEU A 739 36.75 -34.64 -9.70
N ASN A 740 35.87 -33.66 -9.44
CA ASN A 740 36.08 -32.27 -9.83
C ASN A 740 36.90 -31.50 -8.79
N SER A 741 36.66 -31.75 -7.50
CA SER A 741 37.35 -31.04 -6.42
C SER A 741 37.47 -31.87 -5.14
N ILE A 742 38.55 -31.64 -4.39
CA ILE A 742 38.72 -32.12 -3.02
C ILE A 742 38.75 -30.89 -2.11
N LEU A 743 37.70 -30.68 -1.33
CA LEU A 743 37.61 -29.60 -0.37
C LEU A 743 38.15 -30.06 0.99
N ILE A 744 39.30 -29.52 1.40
CA ILE A 744 39.90 -29.76 2.70
C ILE A 744 39.44 -28.68 3.67
N LEU A 745 38.60 -29.04 4.64
CA LEU A 745 38.09 -28.18 5.69
C LEU A 745 39.02 -28.15 6.91
N LEU A 746 39.42 -26.94 7.29
CA LEU A 746 40.31 -26.63 8.43
C LEU A 746 39.71 -25.51 9.26
N ARG A 747 40.25 -25.29 10.47
CA ARG A 747 39.94 -24.07 11.24
C ARG A 747 41.05 -23.04 11.05
N PRO A 748 40.72 -21.77 10.80
CA PRO A 748 41.73 -20.75 10.54
C PRO A 748 42.57 -20.37 11.77
N ASP A 749 42.12 -20.73 12.98
CA ASP A 749 42.81 -20.49 14.26
C ASP A 749 43.82 -21.59 14.62
N GLN A 750 43.91 -22.67 13.84
CA GLN A 750 44.85 -23.76 14.09
C GLN A 750 46.29 -23.32 13.79
N THR A 751 47.21 -23.61 14.71
CA THR A 751 48.64 -23.32 14.54
C THR A 751 49.45 -24.54 14.12
N ARG A 752 48.81 -25.73 14.00
CA ARG A 752 49.40 -27.03 13.63
C ARG A 752 48.33 -27.93 12.99
N LEU A 753 48.73 -28.81 12.08
CA LEU A 753 47.90 -29.95 11.65
C LEU A 753 48.07 -31.09 12.67
N SER A 754 47.01 -31.84 12.97
CA SER A 754 47.18 -33.01 13.83
C SER A 754 47.97 -34.12 13.09
N PRO A 755 48.80 -34.91 13.80
CA PRO A 755 49.54 -36.02 13.17
C PRO A 755 48.64 -37.03 12.46
N GLY A 756 47.44 -37.30 13.00
CA GLY A 756 46.45 -38.19 12.37
C GLY A 756 45.88 -37.60 11.08
N PHE A 757 45.59 -36.29 11.07
CA PHE A 757 45.13 -35.61 9.86
C PHE A 757 46.20 -35.54 8.77
N GLU A 758 47.43 -35.22 9.15
CA GLU A 758 48.56 -35.19 8.24
C GLU A 758 48.86 -36.57 7.65
N PHE A 759 48.75 -37.63 8.46
CA PHE A 759 48.88 -39.02 8.01
C PHE A 759 47.81 -39.38 6.98
N VAL A 760 46.52 -39.18 7.27
CA VAL A 760 45.43 -39.53 6.36
C VAL A 760 45.49 -38.71 5.07
N LEU A 761 45.79 -37.41 5.16
CA LEU A 761 45.94 -36.59 3.96
C LEU A 761 47.14 -37.06 3.12
N SER A 762 48.26 -37.40 3.75
CA SER A 762 49.44 -37.94 3.06
C SER A 762 49.13 -39.28 2.38
N GLU A 763 48.49 -40.21 3.09
CA GLU A 763 48.13 -41.53 2.59
C GLU A 763 47.10 -41.44 1.46
N LEU A 764 46.11 -40.56 1.57
CA LEU A 764 45.16 -40.35 0.48
C LEU A 764 45.86 -39.82 -0.78
N LEU A 765 46.83 -38.91 -0.63
CA LEU A 765 47.59 -38.33 -1.73
C LEU A 765 48.57 -39.33 -2.39
N THR A 766 49.03 -40.38 -1.68
CA THR A 766 49.87 -41.42 -2.30
C THR A 766 49.06 -42.38 -3.16
N HIS A 767 47.78 -42.59 -2.80
CA HIS A 767 46.88 -43.43 -3.59
C HIS A 767 46.32 -42.69 -4.79
N LEU A 768 46.06 -41.39 -4.72
CA LEU A 768 45.45 -40.60 -5.81
C LEU A 768 46.43 -40.24 -6.94
N HIS A 769 45.93 -40.15 -8.19
CA HIS A 769 46.73 -39.71 -9.33
C HIS A 769 47.27 -38.29 -9.13
N LYS A 770 48.49 -37.99 -9.60
CA LYS A 770 49.17 -36.69 -9.40
C LYS A 770 48.36 -35.48 -9.89
N ASP A 771 47.54 -35.66 -10.92
CA ASP A 771 46.65 -34.60 -11.44
C ASP A 771 45.55 -34.18 -10.46
N VAL A 772 45.18 -35.05 -9.51
CA VAL A 772 44.19 -34.75 -8.46
C VAL A 772 44.68 -33.61 -7.56
N GLY A 773 46.00 -33.44 -7.42
CA GLY A 773 46.60 -32.33 -6.68
C GLY A 773 46.18 -30.94 -7.20
N LYS A 774 45.83 -30.81 -8.48
CA LYS A 774 45.33 -29.55 -9.08
C LYS A 774 43.90 -29.24 -8.61
N ASN A 775 43.17 -30.24 -8.13
CA ASN A 775 41.76 -30.16 -7.75
C ASN A 775 41.56 -30.01 -6.24
N ILE A 776 42.63 -29.90 -5.45
CA ILE A 776 42.56 -29.62 -4.01
C ILE A 776 42.16 -28.15 -3.79
N LEU A 777 41.20 -27.93 -2.90
CA LEU A 777 40.71 -26.63 -2.46
C LEU A 777 40.74 -26.58 -0.93
N TRP A 778 41.04 -25.43 -0.35
CA TRP A 778 41.16 -25.23 1.08
C TRP A 778 39.97 -24.43 1.59
N GLY A 779 39.15 -25.02 2.46
CA GLY A 779 38.04 -24.33 3.10
C GLY A 779 38.35 -24.09 4.58
N PHE A 780 38.22 -22.85 5.03
CA PHE A 780 38.40 -22.47 6.42
C PHE A 780 37.03 -22.26 7.03
N ASN A 781 36.66 -23.12 7.99
CA ASN A 781 35.38 -23.02 8.69
C ASN A 781 35.57 -22.35 10.06
N ARG A 782 34.51 -21.72 10.59
CA ARG A 782 34.55 -20.89 11.82
C ARG A 782 35.39 -19.63 11.65
N SER A 783 35.36 -19.06 10.46
CA SER A 783 36.19 -17.92 10.06
C SER A 783 35.87 -16.61 10.75
N LYS A 784 34.71 -16.47 11.40
CA LYS A 784 34.38 -15.23 12.13
C LYS A 784 35.43 -14.90 13.19
N ASN A 785 35.92 -15.90 13.92
CA ASN A 785 36.88 -15.70 15.01
C ASN A 785 38.23 -15.14 14.56
N THR A 786 38.59 -15.33 13.30
CA THR A 786 39.84 -14.82 12.71
C THR A 786 39.59 -13.67 11.73
N ASN A 787 38.38 -13.09 11.72
CA ASN A 787 37.94 -12.10 10.74
C ASN A 787 38.22 -12.55 9.29
N PHE A 788 37.97 -13.83 9.00
CA PHE A 788 38.15 -14.42 7.66
C PHE A 788 39.60 -14.35 7.17
N ASN A 789 40.56 -14.64 8.07
CA ASN A 789 41.99 -14.68 7.78
C ASN A 789 42.63 -16.00 8.24
N ILE A 790 43.76 -16.39 7.63
CA ILE A 790 44.52 -17.64 7.88
C ILE A 790 45.92 -17.43 8.48
N GLN A 791 46.24 -16.25 9.01
CA GLN A 791 47.58 -15.91 9.54
C GLN A 791 48.17 -17.00 10.46
N ALA A 792 47.35 -17.64 11.30
CA ALA A 792 47.81 -18.67 12.24
C ALA A 792 48.20 -20.00 11.55
N ILE A 793 47.43 -20.43 10.54
CA ILE A 793 47.60 -21.74 9.89
C ILE A 793 48.46 -21.67 8.61
N ALA A 794 48.56 -20.49 7.99
CA ALA A 794 49.24 -20.29 6.71
C ALA A 794 50.70 -20.80 6.69
N PRO A 795 51.56 -20.56 7.71
CA PRO A 795 52.94 -21.06 7.68
C PRO A 795 53.02 -22.59 7.66
N VAL A 796 52.11 -23.25 8.37
CA VAL A 796 52.05 -24.72 8.45
C VAL A 796 51.56 -25.33 7.15
N LEU A 797 50.49 -24.76 6.57
CA LEU A 797 49.98 -25.23 5.28
C LEU A 797 50.96 -24.98 4.14
N GLN A 798 51.61 -23.82 4.09
CA GLN A 798 52.65 -23.55 3.09
C GLN A 798 53.81 -24.54 3.20
N ARG A 799 54.21 -24.92 4.42
CA ARG A 799 55.20 -25.99 4.62
C ARG A 799 54.67 -27.33 4.08
N PHE A 800 53.46 -27.71 4.43
CA PHE A 800 52.84 -28.95 3.95
C PHE A 800 52.76 -29.01 2.41
N LEU A 801 52.34 -27.92 1.76
CA LEU A 801 52.28 -27.80 0.29
C LEU A 801 53.64 -28.03 -0.37
N ARG A 802 54.71 -27.45 0.21
CA ARG A 802 56.10 -27.64 -0.26
C ARG A 802 56.58 -29.07 -0.02
N ASP A 803 56.40 -29.60 1.18
CA ASP A 803 56.89 -30.93 1.59
C ASP A 803 56.24 -32.05 0.76
N LYS A 804 54.98 -31.87 0.33
CA LYS A 804 54.24 -32.82 -0.53
C LYS A 804 54.32 -32.53 -2.03
N ASN A 805 55.06 -31.50 -2.44
CA ASN A 805 55.24 -31.09 -3.83
C ASN A 805 53.91 -30.97 -4.61
N LEU A 806 52.91 -30.36 -3.99
CA LEU A 806 51.61 -30.16 -4.62
C LEU A 806 51.70 -29.10 -5.74
N PRO A 807 50.89 -29.20 -6.81
CA PRO A 807 50.91 -28.24 -7.92
C PRO A 807 50.62 -26.80 -7.48
N GLN A 808 49.88 -26.64 -6.38
CA GLN A 808 49.55 -25.35 -5.78
C GLN A 808 50.65 -24.99 -4.77
N LYS A 809 51.53 -24.06 -5.14
CA LYS A 809 52.68 -23.68 -4.32
C LYS A 809 52.36 -22.67 -3.22
N GLU A 810 51.25 -21.95 -3.35
CA GLU A 810 50.82 -20.91 -2.41
C GLU A 810 49.30 -20.99 -2.14
N LEU A 811 48.91 -20.44 -1.00
CA LEU A 811 47.50 -20.24 -0.64
C LEU A 811 47.10 -18.84 -1.08
N ASP A 812 46.14 -18.77 -2.00
CA ASP A 812 45.63 -17.50 -2.52
C ASP A 812 44.11 -17.54 -2.66
N ARG A 813 43.53 -16.45 -3.16
CA ARG A 813 42.08 -16.37 -3.34
C ARG A 813 41.55 -17.44 -4.30
N SER A 814 42.32 -17.97 -5.25
CA SER A 814 41.83 -18.95 -6.22
C SER A 814 41.59 -20.34 -5.63
N ASN A 815 42.25 -20.69 -4.52
CA ASN A 815 42.17 -22.02 -3.91
C ASN A 815 41.72 -22.05 -2.44
N SER A 816 41.60 -20.89 -1.78
CA SER A 816 41.28 -20.77 -0.35
C SER A 816 39.93 -20.11 -0.14
N PHE A 817 39.01 -20.72 0.60
CA PHE A 817 37.62 -20.29 0.80
C PHE A 817 37.28 -20.14 2.29
N PHE A 818 36.44 -19.17 2.64
CA PHE A 818 36.13 -18.88 4.04
C PHE A 818 34.64 -19.02 4.36
N PHE A 819 34.33 -19.76 5.43
CA PHE A 819 32.98 -20.10 5.82
C PHE A 819 32.76 -19.92 7.32
N ASP A 820 31.54 -19.51 7.68
CA ASP A 820 31.06 -19.53 9.05
C ASP A 820 29.61 -20.01 9.09
N ALA A 821 29.23 -20.74 10.13
CA ALA A 821 27.89 -21.31 10.29
C ALA A 821 26.93 -20.43 11.11
N GLU A 822 27.37 -19.28 11.62
CA GLU A 822 26.54 -18.40 12.47
C GLU A 822 25.27 -17.92 11.76
N GLY A 823 25.35 -17.56 10.47
CA GLY A 823 24.20 -17.21 9.66
C GLY A 823 23.18 -18.36 9.57
N PHE A 824 23.65 -19.58 9.27
CA PHE A 824 22.80 -20.77 9.24
C PHE A 824 22.20 -21.12 10.61
N ARG A 825 22.96 -21.01 11.71
CA ARG A 825 22.44 -21.27 13.07
C ARG A 825 21.32 -20.30 13.44
N HIS A 826 21.47 -19.03 13.08
CA HIS A 826 20.43 -18.02 13.28
C HIS A 826 19.16 -18.35 12.47
N LEU A 827 19.33 -18.75 11.21
CA LEU A 827 18.23 -19.20 10.36
C LEU A 827 17.52 -20.43 10.94
N ALA A 828 18.28 -21.44 11.37
CA ALA A 828 17.73 -22.68 11.90
C ALA A 828 16.93 -22.44 13.19
N ALA A 829 17.41 -21.57 14.09
CA ALA A 829 16.66 -21.16 15.28
C ALA A 829 15.34 -20.46 14.91
N TRP A 830 15.39 -19.53 13.97
CA TRP A 830 14.19 -18.83 13.50
C TRP A 830 13.15 -19.76 12.86
N GLN A 831 13.58 -20.70 12.03
CA GLN A 831 12.66 -21.59 11.31
C GLN A 831 12.09 -22.71 12.19
N MET A 832 12.88 -23.24 13.13
CA MET A 832 12.45 -24.37 13.97
C MET A 832 11.66 -23.95 15.20
N THR A 833 12.01 -22.81 15.81
CA THR A 833 11.44 -22.41 17.11
C THR A 833 10.87 -21.00 17.11
N ARG A 834 11.00 -20.23 16.01
CA ARG A 834 10.64 -18.80 15.93
C ARG A 834 11.38 -17.95 16.97
N ILE A 835 12.58 -18.38 17.37
CA ILE A 835 13.43 -17.69 18.33
C ILE A 835 14.56 -16.96 17.59
N GLU A 836 14.77 -15.70 17.95
CA GLU A 836 15.89 -14.89 17.48
C GLU A 836 17.09 -15.03 18.43
N LEU A 837 18.26 -15.37 17.88
CA LEU A 837 19.51 -15.50 18.63
C LEU A 837 20.18 -14.14 18.86
N VAL A 838 21.00 -14.03 19.90
CA VAL A 838 21.84 -12.84 20.13
C VAL A 838 22.81 -12.67 18.96
N GLY A 839 23.06 -11.41 18.54
CA GLY A 839 24.09 -11.12 17.54
C GLY A 839 23.64 -11.25 16.08
N LYS A 840 22.35 -11.02 15.78
CA LYS A 840 21.81 -11.04 14.40
C LYS A 840 22.64 -10.26 13.38
N SER A 841 23.17 -9.09 13.75
CA SER A 841 24.05 -8.30 12.88
C SER A 841 25.30 -9.07 12.44
N GLY A 842 25.94 -9.79 13.38
CA GLY A 842 27.08 -10.67 13.08
C GLY A 842 26.68 -11.87 12.23
N ALA A 843 25.49 -12.44 12.47
CA ALA A 843 24.95 -13.52 11.65
C ALA A 843 24.70 -13.09 10.19
N ILE A 844 24.20 -11.86 9.96
CA ILE A 844 24.03 -11.28 8.62
C ILE A 844 25.38 -11.11 7.93
N GLU A 845 26.38 -10.57 8.63
CA GLU A 845 27.73 -10.41 8.06
C GLU A 845 28.34 -11.76 7.67
N CYS A 846 28.25 -12.75 8.56
CA CYS A 846 28.74 -14.10 8.32
C CYS A 846 28.01 -14.78 7.15
N TRP A 847 26.69 -14.57 7.03
CA TRP A 847 25.90 -15.05 5.90
C TRP A 847 26.43 -14.50 4.59
N ASN A 848 26.56 -13.17 4.49
CA ASN A 848 26.95 -12.51 3.24
C ASN A 848 28.32 -12.97 2.77
N LYS A 849 29.32 -13.01 3.67
CA LYS A 849 30.68 -13.48 3.36
C LYS A 849 30.70 -14.96 2.96
N SER A 850 30.03 -15.82 3.74
CA SER A 850 30.02 -17.27 3.46
C SER A 850 29.24 -17.61 2.19
N ALA A 851 28.21 -16.84 1.85
CA ALA A 851 27.44 -17.01 0.62
C ALA A 851 28.19 -16.55 -0.62
N GLU A 852 28.98 -15.48 -0.54
CA GLU A 852 29.93 -15.11 -1.61
C GLU A 852 30.93 -16.24 -1.85
N GLU A 853 31.55 -16.76 -0.79
CA GLU A 853 32.56 -17.80 -0.87
C GLU A 853 31.99 -19.15 -1.33
N ALA A 854 30.74 -19.47 -0.98
CA ALA A 854 30.04 -20.66 -1.45
C ALA A 854 29.81 -20.63 -2.96
N ARG A 855 29.36 -19.48 -3.49
CA ARG A 855 29.20 -19.27 -4.94
C ARG A 855 30.54 -19.36 -5.66
N ARG A 856 31.59 -18.80 -5.06
CA ARG A 856 32.95 -18.88 -5.61
C ARG A 856 33.43 -20.33 -5.66
N LEU A 857 33.18 -21.13 -4.63
CA LEU A 857 33.54 -22.55 -4.59
C LEU A 857 32.86 -23.35 -5.71
N ILE A 858 31.58 -23.09 -5.98
CA ILE A 858 30.84 -23.70 -7.10
C ILE A 858 31.52 -23.35 -8.42
N ASN A 859 31.74 -22.05 -8.68
CA ASN A 859 32.33 -21.59 -9.94
C ASN A 859 33.74 -22.15 -10.16
N THR A 860 34.56 -22.20 -9.10
CA THR A 860 35.91 -22.80 -9.14
C THR A 860 35.84 -24.31 -9.37
N THR A 861 34.88 -25.01 -8.78
CA THR A 861 34.69 -26.46 -9.02
C THR A 861 34.27 -26.71 -10.47
N MET A 862 33.43 -25.84 -11.03
CA MET A 862 32.92 -25.97 -12.39
C MET A 862 33.98 -25.73 -13.47
N SER A 863 34.98 -24.90 -13.19
CA SER A 863 36.07 -24.59 -14.13
C SER A 863 37.22 -25.60 -14.11
N LYS A 864 37.27 -26.50 -13.12
CA LYS A 864 38.33 -27.51 -13.01
C LYS A 864 38.10 -28.70 -13.93
N GLU A 865 39.18 -29.17 -14.54
CA GLU A 865 39.15 -30.42 -15.30
C GLU A 865 38.93 -31.62 -14.35
N PRO A 866 37.91 -32.46 -14.60
CA PRO A 866 37.64 -33.60 -13.75
C PRO A 866 38.78 -34.62 -13.83
N SER A 867 39.30 -35.01 -12.67
CA SER A 867 40.29 -36.08 -12.58
C SER A 867 39.58 -37.44 -12.70
N ASN A 868 40.09 -38.31 -13.57
CA ASN A 868 39.55 -39.66 -13.73
C ASN A 868 40.04 -40.55 -12.58
N VAL A 869 39.13 -40.88 -11.67
CA VAL A 869 39.43 -41.66 -10.47
C VAL A 869 39.82 -43.11 -10.82
N LYS A 870 39.33 -43.66 -11.94
CA LYS A 870 39.66 -45.03 -12.40
C LYS A 870 41.06 -45.17 -13.00
N LYS A 871 41.75 -44.08 -13.37
CA LYS A 871 43.19 -44.12 -13.73
C LYS A 871 44.09 -44.43 -12.53
N THR A 872 43.56 -44.24 -11.33
CA THR A 872 44.24 -44.43 -10.05
C THR A 872 44.43 -45.91 -9.69
N SER A 873 43.46 -46.77 -10.03
CA SER A 873 43.48 -48.22 -9.74
C SER A 873 44.45 -49.04 -10.60
N SER A 874 44.98 -48.47 -11.69
CA SER A 874 45.88 -49.17 -12.62
C SER A 874 47.37 -49.06 -12.29
N SER A 875 47.79 -48.16 -11.39
CA SER A 875 49.22 -47.86 -11.16
C SER A 875 49.80 -48.32 -9.82
N ASN A 876 48.98 -48.68 -8.82
CA ASN A 876 49.47 -49.19 -7.53
C ASN A 876 48.71 -50.49 -7.15
N ARG A 877 49.14 -51.63 -7.69
CA ARG A 877 48.75 -52.97 -7.18
C ARG A 877 49.81 -53.46 -6.20
N ILE A 878 49.59 -53.28 -4.90
CA ILE A 878 50.20 -54.11 -3.84
C ILE A 878 49.11 -54.48 -2.83
N LEU A 879 48.17 -55.32 -3.23
CA LEU A 879 47.42 -56.22 -2.32
C LEU A 879 47.21 -57.54 -3.07
N GLY A 880 47.59 -58.65 -2.42
CA GLY A 880 47.70 -60.00 -3.00
C GLY A 880 46.38 -60.65 -3.46
N PRO A 881 46.43 -61.87 -4.03
CA PRO A 881 45.35 -62.40 -4.86
C PRO A 881 44.19 -62.99 -4.06
N SER A 882 43.00 -62.79 -4.64
CA SER A 882 41.79 -63.64 -4.62
C SER A 882 41.17 -64.02 -3.28
N ASP A 883 40.01 -63.42 -3.00
CA ASP A 883 38.81 -64.21 -2.72
C ASP A 883 37.65 -63.71 -3.59
N SER A 884 37.32 -64.54 -4.58
CA SER A 884 36.14 -64.40 -5.44
C SER A 884 34.90 -64.76 -4.63
N ASN A 885 34.26 -63.75 -4.03
CA ASN A 885 32.85 -63.81 -3.66
C ASN A 885 32.17 -62.51 -4.09
N ALA A 886 31.61 -62.55 -5.30
CA ALA A 886 30.68 -61.56 -5.78
C ALA A 886 29.34 -61.71 -5.02
N ALA A 887 29.24 -61.14 -3.82
CA ALA A 887 27.99 -60.90 -3.12
C ALA A 887 28.17 -59.88 -2.00
N LYS A 888 27.28 -58.88 -1.96
CA LYS A 888 27.19 -57.72 -1.05
C LYS A 888 28.13 -56.54 -1.38
N LEU A 889 27.78 -55.79 -2.42
CA LEU A 889 27.90 -54.33 -2.35
C LEU A 889 27.01 -53.87 -1.19
N GLU A 890 27.61 -53.50 -0.06
CA GLU A 890 26.93 -52.70 0.96
C GLU A 890 26.39 -51.44 0.28
N LYS A 891 25.09 -51.18 0.46
CA LYS A 891 24.37 -50.06 -0.15
C LYS A 891 25.07 -48.75 0.21
N GLN A 892 25.69 -48.08 -0.76
CA GLN A 892 25.97 -46.65 -0.61
C GLN A 892 24.63 -45.93 -0.41
N GLN A 893 24.54 -45.15 0.67
CA GLN A 893 23.33 -44.44 1.05
C GLN A 893 23.36 -43.04 0.42
N PHE A 894 22.45 -42.80 -0.51
CA PHE A 894 22.28 -41.50 -1.17
C PHE A 894 21.19 -40.71 -0.46
N ILE A 895 21.49 -39.49 -0.01
CA ILE A 895 20.49 -38.55 0.51
C ILE A 895 20.25 -37.48 -0.55
N LEU A 896 19.03 -37.48 -1.08
CA LEU A 896 18.59 -36.67 -2.22
C LEU A 896 17.83 -35.46 -1.72
N VAL A 897 18.29 -34.25 -2.07
CA VAL A 897 17.62 -33.05 -1.59
C VAL A 897 17.45 -32.01 -2.72
N ASN A 898 16.20 -31.86 -3.15
CA ASN A 898 15.79 -30.99 -4.26
C ASN A 898 15.39 -29.62 -3.74
N TYR A 899 16.14 -28.58 -4.11
CA TYR A 899 15.82 -27.21 -3.77
C TYR A 899 15.87 -26.35 -5.02
N ASP A 900 14.71 -25.83 -5.41
CA ASP A 900 14.58 -24.82 -6.46
C ASP A 900 14.08 -23.55 -5.79
N HIS A 901 14.98 -22.60 -5.54
CA HIS A 901 14.69 -21.31 -4.93
C HIS A 901 14.59 -20.22 -6.00
N ARG A 902 13.71 -19.24 -5.79
CA ARG A 902 13.39 -18.14 -6.72
C ARG A 902 14.62 -17.56 -7.41
N GLY A 903 14.57 -17.49 -8.75
CA GLY A 903 15.48 -16.68 -9.56
C GLY A 903 16.89 -17.23 -9.74
N MET A 904 17.19 -18.47 -9.33
CA MET A 904 18.54 -19.06 -9.39
C MET A 904 19.20 -19.00 -10.78
N SER A 905 18.41 -19.12 -11.86
CA SER A 905 18.88 -18.97 -13.26
C SER A 905 19.27 -17.53 -13.62
N GLN A 906 18.48 -16.52 -13.24
CA GLN A 906 18.85 -15.10 -13.41
C GLN A 906 20.01 -14.68 -12.50
N LYS A 907 20.10 -15.30 -11.31
CA LYS A 907 21.15 -15.02 -10.32
C LYS A 907 22.52 -15.52 -10.82
N LEU A 908 22.63 -16.72 -11.40
CA LEU A 908 23.88 -17.23 -11.99
C LEU A 908 24.37 -16.41 -13.19
N ASP A 909 23.49 -15.97 -14.10
CA ASP A 909 23.87 -15.07 -15.21
C ASP A 909 24.32 -13.69 -14.71
N LYS A 910 23.74 -13.22 -13.59
CA LYS A 910 24.14 -11.98 -12.92
C LYS A 910 25.45 -12.14 -12.14
N TRP A 911 25.75 -13.34 -11.64
CA TRP A 911 27.00 -13.70 -10.95
C TRP A 911 28.16 -13.99 -11.90
N ALA A 912 27.90 -14.51 -13.11
CA ALA A 912 28.93 -14.69 -14.13
C ALA A 912 29.34 -13.35 -14.78
N LYS A 913 28.48 -12.32 -14.68
CA LYS A 913 28.72 -10.95 -15.16
C LYS A 913 29.31 -10.00 -14.11
N ARG A 914 29.45 -10.45 -12.85
CA ARG A 914 30.05 -9.71 -11.72
C ARG A 914 31.35 -10.39 -11.33
#